data_AF-A0A1S9ZIM2-F1
#
_entry.id   AF-A0A1S9ZIM2-F1
#
_cell.length_a   1.000
_cell.length_b   1.000
_cell.length_c   1.000
_cell.angle_alpha   90.00
_cell.angle_beta   90.00
_cell.angle_gamma   90.00
#
_symmetry.space_group_name_H-M   'P 1'
#
loop_
_entity.id
_entity.type
_entity.pdbx_description
1 polymer ?
#
loop_
_entity_poly.entity_id
_entity_poly.type
_entity_poly.pdbx_seq_one_letter_code
_entity_poly.pdbx_strand_id
1 'polypeptide(L)'
;MKIDIYALLNDLSRLPPDAIPLETYKGDKWRVINAELNGRLYNQTPCLLMHDAKGRLANAFIYDRAYHHTLSAWDNHAVIIGDLHSATSYHVIAGVDDGEIIYRHILMQGENPCIIALPDKFADKLPLLAIAFGHYQPMKVYCTADKKDDLIDQLANKVNANIYASISRPSQTPNALLDADFFSVASVSLIQWRTPIPLEPAKSYDNPYPVEAFGEPLSDVVKMLAYYTQTPLSWAGMAVLGVLSTIGQSRVNAPLGNTYKPSSLFLLTEGESGGGKSKLQDLAYHAVDQHIKNAQKAYRHELNQWQAELASIKPKDRATWLMENPEPNDPDFILDDATIEPALDRFVMGELNNLVWRTDEAAKFFGGHTMKSDTAGSAMGNITSLYSGGAVRRKRSIHSKNAIKGVAYDCRLTFCLSGQRVILEPVLKDRLMAEQGLLARFLFTAEPSLVGFRDWSSKDRLSQDEYADSVLKGYWARCSYLMQDLLPTGHNPFTDGELPTDDKGRFNMPFADGAKQHLANFQQSIECKILGELKTAKEVANRMAENASRIATLLAFYDGATKLSSQYLDGAFKLVWHSVREFINYGKDDEKSDAQTVLEWFADKYIPKHQMSYILYADMQSAITPKKLRKKEILENATDSLESHYYIVVQGQPKTVFFNPILLP
;
A
#
# COMPACT_ATOMS: atom_id res chain seq x y z
N MET A 1 26.19 55.17 6.58
CA MET A 1 26.93 54.46 7.65
C MET A 1 27.76 53.36 7.01
N LYS A 2 29.01 53.34 7.43
CA LYS A 2 30.16 52.83 6.69
C LYS A 2 30.72 51.68 7.56
N ILE A 3 30.41 50.42 7.21
CA ILE A 3 30.97 49.21 7.84
C ILE A 3 32.34 48.87 7.26
N ASP A 4 33.44 49.02 8.02
CA ASP A 4 34.77 48.59 7.58
C ASP A 4 34.79 47.08 7.36
N ILE A 5 34.80 46.68 6.10
CA ILE A 5 34.73 45.29 5.67
C ILE A 5 35.93 44.47 6.20
N TYR A 6 37.10 45.08 6.42
CA TYR A 6 38.26 44.34 6.96
C TYR A 6 38.08 43.94 8.43
N ALA A 7 37.35 44.75 9.22
CA ALA A 7 37.04 44.43 10.61
C ALA A 7 35.97 43.32 10.70
N LEU A 8 34.94 43.37 9.85
CA LEU A 8 33.87 42.37 9.77
C LEU A 8 34.42 40.99 9.36
N LEU A 9 35.28 40.94 8.35
CA LEU A 9 35.82 39.69 7.80
C LEU A 9 36.83 39.00 8.72
N ASN A 10 37.64 39.76 9.46
CA ASN A 10 38.60 39.20 10.41
C ASN A 10 37.92 38.50 11.60
N ASP A 11 36.74 38.97 12.01
CA ASP A 11 36.01 38.38 13.13
C ASP A 11 35.05 37.25 12.70
N LEU A 12 34.48 37.30 11.48
CA LEU A 12 33.72 36.18 10.90
C LEU A 12 34.58 34.93 10.64
N SER A 13 35.86 35.11 10.30
CA SER A 13 36.81 33.99 10.08
C SER A 13 37.24 33.23 11.35
N ARG A 14 36.84 33.71 12.54
CA ARG A 14 37.27 33.18 13.85
C ARG A 14 36.15 32.49 14.64
N LEU A 15 34.93 32.45 14.11
CA LEU A 15 33.79 31.81 14.76
C LEU A 15 33.74 30.31 14.42
N PRO A 16 33.50 29.41 15.38
CA PRO A 16 33.15 28.04 15.06
C PRO A 16 31.82 27.99 14.30
N PRO A 17 31.59 27.01 13.41
CA PRO A 17 30.39 26.94 12.56
C PRO A 17 29.04 26.95 13.32
N ASP A 18 29.07 26.65 14.62
CA ASP A 18 27.89 26.40 15.44
C ASP A 18 27.56 27.51 16.44
N ALA A 19 28.34 28.60 16.46
CA ALA A 19 28.09 29.74 17.33
C ALA A 19 27.36 30.83 16.56
N ILE A 20 26.04 30.94 16.78
CA ILE A 20 25.29 32.18 17.07
C ILE A 20 23.79 31.79 17.16
N PRO A 21 23.20 31.70 18.36
CA PRO A 21 21.85 32.17 18.56
C PRO A 21 21.87 33.70 18.60
N LEU A 22 20.78 34.35 18.18
CA LEU A 22 20.53 35.79 18.31
C LEU A 22 20.46 36.29 19.79
N GLU A 23 21.09 35.60 20.74
CA GLU A 23 21.30 36.04 22.12
C GLU A 23 22.79 36.30 22.40
N THR A 24 23.08 37.57 22.72
CA THR A 24 24.28 38.14 23.34
C THR A 24 25.40 37.15 23.72
N TYR A 25 26.37 36.96 22.82
CA TYR A 25 27.66 36.40 23.20
C TYR A 25 28.43 37.43 24.05
N LYS A 26 28.68 37.13 25.33
CA LYS A 26 29.58 37.91 26.21
C LYS A 26 31.01 37.42 26.04
N GLY A 27 31.65 37.87 24.97
CA GLY A 27 33.11 37.98 24.85
C GLY A 27 33.42 39.40 24.39
N ASP A 28 34.60 39.94 24.75
CA ASP A 28 34.99 41.36 24.63
C ASP A 28 35.06 41.94 23.19
N LYS A 29 34.21 41.52 22.24
CA LYS A 29 34.26 42.03 20.88
C LYS A 29 32.97 42.54 20.24
N TRP A 30 31.76 42.03 20.47
CA TRP A 30 30.56 42.63 19.80
C TRP A 30 29.27 42.45 20.59
N ARG A 31 28.33 43.40 20.49
CA ARG A 31 26.95 43.29 20.98
C ARG A 31 25.97 43.67 19.87
N VAL A 32 24.97 42.81 19.63
CA VAL A 32 23.75 43.14 18.88
C VAL A 32 22.73 43.67 19.89
N ILE A 33 22.24 44.89 19.71
CA ILE A 33 21.25 45.50 20.61
C ILE A 33 20.05 45.92 19.78
N ASN A 34 18.88 45.40 20.14
CA ASN A 34 17.59 45.88 19.66
C ASN A 34 17.26 47.18 20.42
N ALA A 35 17.21 48.32 19.73
CA ALA A 35 17.02 49.62 20.37
C ALA A 35 15.62 50.18 20.07
N GLU A 36 14.71 50.07 21.04
CA GLU A 36 13.63 51.04 21.20
C GLU A 36 14.17 52.24 21.99
N LEU A 37 14.28 53.41 21.36
CA LEU A 37 14.66 54.65 22.04
C LEU A 37 13.65 55.77 21.74
N ASN A 38 12.77 55.97 22.73
CA ASN A 38 11.98 57.14 23.10
C ASN A 38 11.76 58.24 22.04
N GLY A 39 10.55 58.23 21.49
CA GLY A 39 9.70 59.42 21.38
C GLY A 39 10.03 60.40 20.25
N ARG A 40 9.21 60.31 19.19
CA ARG A 40 9.14 61.17 17.99
C ARG A 40 10.12 60.79 16.88
N LEU A 41 9.76 59.75 16.15
CA LEU A 41 9.83 59.69 14.69
C LEU A 41 8.72 58.71 14.24
N TYR A 42 7.85 59.18 13.34
CA TYR A 42 6.81 58.34 12.74
C TYR A 42 7.46 57.39 11.73
N ASN A 43 7.03 56.13 11.79
CA ASN A 43 7.38 54.97 10.97
C ASN A 43 8.74 54.31 11.22
N GLN A 44 8.65 53.05 11.64
CA GLN A 44 9.66 52.24 12.30
C GLN A 44 10.50 51.49 11.26
N THR A 45 11.81 51.71 11.26
CA THR A 45 12.78 50.77 10.66
C THR A 45 13.67 50.25 11.80
N PRO A 46 13.70 48.94 12.06
CA PRO A 46 14.63 48.39 13.04
C PRO A 46 16.07 48.55 12.53
N CYS A 47 16.94 49.16 13.35
CA CYS A 47 18.34 49.40 13.03
C CYS A 47 19.25 48.48 13.86
N LEU A 48 20.31 47.97 13.25
CA LEU A 48 21.32 47.17 13.94
C LEU A 48 22.46 48.10 14.40
N LEU A 49 22.54 48.38 15.71
CA LEU A 49 23.57 49.24 16.29
C LEU A 49 24.85 48.45 16.58
N MET A 50 25.85 48.58 15.72
CA MET A 50 27.19 48.02 15.97
C MET A 50 28.05 49.02 16.77
N HIS A 51 28.77 48.52 17.77
CA HIS A 51 29.71 49.28 18.60
C HIS A 51 31.13 48.76 18.36
N ASP A 52 32.13 49.64 18.42
CA ASP A 52 33.53 49.21 18.36
C ASP A 52 33.93 48.43 19.63
N ALA A 53 35.12 47.83 19.62
CA ALA A 53 35.68 47.05 20.74
C ALA A 53 35.87 47.87 22.04
N LYS A 54 35.60 49.19 22.03
CA LYS A 54 35.65 50.10 23.19
C LYS A 54 34.27 50.64 23.58
N GLY A 55 33.19 50.10 23.00
CA GLY A 55 31.81 50.47 23.31
C GLY A 55 31.36 51.80 22.71
N ARG A 56 32.05 52.34 21.70
CA ARG A 56 31.64 53.57 21.00
C ARG A 56 30.77 53.21 19.79
N LEU A 57 29.76 54.05 19.50
CA LEU A 57 28.83 53.85 18.40
C LEU A 57 29.57 53.79 17.05
N ALA A 58 29.49 52.65 16.36
CA ALA A 58 30.21 52.36 15.12
C ALA A 58 29.25 51.87 14.02
N ASN A 59 28.17 52.61 13.81
CA ASN A 59 27.83 53.15 12.51
C ASN A 59 27.46 52.19 11.26
N ALA A 60 26.27 51.51 11.20
CA ALA A 60 25.42 50.92 10.08
C ALA A 60 24.26 51.77 9.38
N PHE A 61 24.07 51.75 8.04
CA PHE A 61 23.14 52.70 7.34
C PHE A 61 21.87 52.04 6.85
N ILE A 62 20.76 52.74 6.98
CA ILE A 62 19.49 52.43 6.33
C ILE A 62 19.28 53.50 5.25
N TYR A 63 19.11 53.09 3.99
CA TYR A 63 18.74 54.00 2.91
C TYR A 63 17.21 54.14 2.88
N ASP A 64 16.70 55.27 3.38
CA ASP A 64 15.30 55.67 3.25
C ASP A 64 15.10 56.54 1.99
N ARG A 65 13.93 56.45 1.36
CA ARG A 65 13.54 56.93 0.02
C ARG A 65 13.75 58.43 -0.27
N ALA A 66 14.30 59.22 0.65
CA ALA A 66 14.18 60.69 0.65
C ALA A 66 15.43 61.51 0.24
N TYR A 67 16.60 60.92 -0.08
CA TYR A 67 17.81 61.70 -0.37
C TYR A 67 18.58 61.32 -1.65
N HIS A 68 18.88 62.33 -2.48
CA HIS A 68 19.69 62.25 -3.71
C HIS A 68 21.20 62.42 -3.42
N HIS A 69 21.92 61.35 -3.07
CA HIS A 69 23.39 61.32 -3.13
C HIS A 69 23.86 60.21 -4.08
N THR A 70 24.94 60.46 -4.84
CA THR A 70 25.54 59.50 -5.77
C THR A 70 26.30 58.39 -5.01
N LEU A 71 25.96 57.13 -5.30
CA LEU A 71 26.46 55.91 -4.64
C LEU A 71 27.99 55.72 -4.68
N SER A 72 28.71 56.45 -5.54
CA SER A 72 30.18 56.48 -5.66
C SER A 72 30.96 56.80 -4.37
N ALA A 73 30.32 57.32 -3.32
CA ALA A 73 30.99 57.72 -2.07
C ALA A 73 31.18 56.59 -1.02
N TRP A 74 30.71 55.37 -1.31
CA TRP A 74 30.51 54.30 -0.31
C TRP A 74 31.35 53.03 -0.50
N ASP A 75 32.37 53.11 -1.33
CA ASP A 75 33.15 52.02 -1.92
C ASP A 75 33.65 50.89 -0.96
N ASN A 76 33.73 51.11 0.36
CA ASN A 76 34.27 50.14 1.35
C ASN A 76 33.24 49.44 2.26
N HIS A 77 31.93 49.48 2.00
CA HIS A 77 30.92 49.06 2.99
C HIS A 77 29.76 48.26 2.38
N ALA A 78 29.28 47.23 3.08
CA ALA A 78 28.07 46.49 2.71
C ALA A 78 26.80 47.34 2.98
N VAL A 79 25.79 47.17 2.15
CA VAL A 79 24.54 47.95 2.15
C VAL A 79 23.35 47.00 2.26
N ILE A 80 22.41 47.33 3.16
CA ILE A 80 21.11 46.67 3.24
C ILE A 80 20.07 47.59 2.61
N ILE A 81 19.29 47.06 1.67
CA ILE A 81 18.25 47.75 0.92
C ILE A 81 16.91 47.07 1.24
N GLY A 82 15.98 47.79 1.88
CA GLY A 82 14.71 47.24 2.37
C GLY A 82 14.67 47.02 3.89
N ASP A 83 13.59 46.43 4.41
CA ASP A 83 13.38 46.18 5.85
C ASP A 83 13.50 44.68 6.16
N LEU A 84 14.43 44.31 7.06
CA LEU A 84 14.62 42.92 7.47
C LEU A 84 13.41 42.28 8.15
N HIS A 85 12.57 43.05 8.86
CA HIS A 85 11.52 42.44 9.71
C HIS A 85 10.22 42.19 8.96
N SER A 86 9.98 42.98 7.91
CA SER A 86 8.78 42.87 7.08
C SER A 86 9.02 42.21 5.72
N ALA A 87 10.28 41.87 5.40
CA ALA A 87 10.64 41.28 4.12
C ALA A 87 10.00 39.91 3.88
N THR A 88 9.47 39.72 2.68
CA THR A 88 8.93 38.45 2.20
C THR A 88 9.99 37.60 1.50
N SER A 89 11.13 38.20 1.11
CA SER A 89 12.23 37.50 0.47
C SER A 89 13.59 38.15 0.78
N TYR A 90 14.61 37.32 0.99
CA TYR A 90 15.98 37.75 1.32
C TYR A 90 16.92 37.47 0.14
N HIS A 91 17.76 38.45 -0.16
CA HIS A 91 18.60 38.45 -1.35
C HIS A 91 20.02 38.90 -1.01
N VAL A 92 21.02 38.28 -1.62
CA VAL A 92 22.44 38.58 -1.37
C VAL A 92 23.16 38.73 -2.70
N ILE A 93 23.87 39.84 -2.91
CA ILE A 93 24.53 40.13 -4.19
C ILE A 93 25.85 40.92 -4.02
N ALA A 94 26.81 40.68 -4.91
CA ALA A 94 27.98 41.53 -5.09
C ALA A 94 27.69 42.60 -6.16
N GLY A 95 27.96 43.86 -5.84
CA GLY A 95 27.58 45.04 -6.60
C GLY A 95 26.44 45.80 -5.91
N VAL A 96 26.71 47.02 -5.40
CA VAL A 96 25.68 47.85 -4.74
C VAL A 96 24.67 48.36 -5.77
N ASP A 97 25.14 48.78 -6.94
CA ASP A 97 24.29 49.22 -8.05
C ASP A 97 23.43 48.06 -8.57
N ASP A 98 24.01 46.86 -8.64
CA ASP A 98 23.29 45.63 -9.02
C ASP A 98 22.17 45.30 -8.00
N GLY A 99 22.47 45.44 -6.70
CA GLY A 99 21.51 45.23 -5.63
C GLY A 99 20.35 46.22 -5.63
N GLU A 100 20.61 47.50 -5.95
CA GLU A 100 19.55 48.50 -6.08
C GLU A 100 18.60 48.18 -7.25
N ILE A 101 19.14 47.72 -8.38
CA ILE A 101 18.36 47.35 -9.56
C ILE A 101 17.46 46.15 -9.25
N ILE A 102 18.00 45.11 -8.62
CA ILE A 102 17.23 43.94 -8.20
C ILE A 102 16.15 44.32 -7.19
N TYR A 103 16.47 45.16 -6.20
CA TYR A 103 15.49 45.66 -5.23
C TYR A 103 14.30 46.32 -5.91
N ARG A 104 14.56 47.28 -6.82
CA ARG A 104 13.50 47.99 -7.55
C ARG A 104 12.65 47.03 -8.38
N HIS A 105 13.29 46.06 -9.03
CA HIS A 105 12.61 45.09 -9.86
C HIS A 105 11.61 44.23 -9.06
N ILE A 106 12.07 43.64 -7.96
CA ILE A 106 11.23 42.77 -7.12
C ILE A 106 10.12 43.58 -6.43
N LEU A 107 10.43 44.82 -6.02
CA LEU A 107 9.43 45.73 -5.47
C LEU A 107 8.33 46.08 -6.50
N MET A 108 8.66 46.22 -7.79
CA MET A 108 7.67 46.45 -8.85
C MET A 108 6.75 45.23 -9.09
N GLN A 109 7.19 44.03 -8.70
CA GLN A 109 6.38 42.80 -8.75
C GLN A 109 5.43 42.66 -7.56
N GLY A 110 5.42 43.62 -6.62
CA GLY A 110 4.53 43.62 -5.45
C GLY A 110 5.04 42.79 -4.26
N GLU A 111 6.29 42.31 -4.32
CA GLU A 111 6.96 41.66 -3.19
C GLU A 111 7.65 42.71 -2.28
N ASN A 112 7.99 42.32 -1.05
CA ASN A 112 8.78 43.13 -0.13
C ASN A 112 10.19 42.54 0.05
N PRO A 113 11.15 42.85 -0.84
CA PRO A 113 12.49 42.26 -0.78
C PRO A 113 13.40 42.95 0.24
N CYS A 114 14.29 42.19 0.86
CA CYS A 114 15.48 42.72 1.54
C CYS A 114 16.74 42.29 0.77
N ILE A 115 17.50 43.25 0.23
CA ILE A 115 18.77 43.00 -0.46
C ILE A 115 19.94 43.34 0.45
N ILE A 116 20.87 42.41 0.56
CA ILE A 116 22.16 42.59 1.22
C ILE A 116 23.22 42.66 0.11
N ALA A 117 23.66 43.87 -0.22
CA ALA A 117 24.58 44.15 -1.30
C ALA A 117 26.00 44.44 -0.79
N LEU A 118 26.99 43.79 -1.39
CA LEU A 118 28.40 43.94 -1.05
C LEU A 118 29.14 44.69 -2.17
N PRO A 119 30.10 45.61 -1.90
CA PRO A 119 30.86 46.25 -2.97
C PRO A 119 31.64 45.23 -3.82
N ASP A 120 31.80 45.55 -5.10
CA ASP A 120 32.39 44.63 -6.09
C ASP A 120 33.77 44.09 -5.72
N LYS A 121 34.61 44.93 -5.11
CA LYS A 121 35.96 44.55 -4.69
C LYS A 121 36.00 43.52 -3.55
N PHE A 122 34.85 43.22 -2.95
CA PHE A 122 34.69 42.19 -1.93
C PHE A 122 33.81 41.03 -2.41
N ALA A 123 33.56 40.90 -3.71
CA ALA A 123 32.71 39.84 -4.28
C ALA A 123 33.15 38.42 -3.83
N ASP A 124 34.43 38.22 -3.55
CA ASP A 124 35.00 36.97 -3.01
C ASP A 124 34.48 36.61 -1.60
N LYS A 125 33.86 37.56 -0.90
CA LYS A 125 33.30 37.39 0.46
C LYS A 125 31.78 37.20 0.47
N LEU A 126 31.13 37.22 -0.69
CA LEU A 126 29.70 36.97 -0.85
C LEU A 126 29.22 35.67 -0.15
N PRO A 127 29.92 34.52 -0.26
CA PRO A 127 29.49 33.29 0.41
C PRO A 127 29.48 33.39 1.94
N LEU A 128 30.45 34.07 2.55
CA LEU A 128 30.49 34.26 4.01
C LEU A 128 29.26 35.06 4.50
N LEU A 129 28.83 36.04 3.71
CA LEU A 129 27.66 36.84 4.00
C LEU A 129 26.37 36.03 3.85
N ALA A 130 26.27 35.23 2.77
CA ALA A 130 25.14 34.32 2.58
C ALA A 130 25.02 33.32 3.76
N ILE A 131 26.13 32.77 4.24
CA ILE A 131 26.16 31.88 5.42
C ILE A 131 25.62 32.60 6.66
N ALA A 132 26.09 33.81 6.95
CA ALA A 132 25.68 34.54 8.15
C ALA A 132 24.17 34.83 8.21
N PHE A 133 23.51 35.02 7.06
CA PHE A 133 22.08 35.35 6.98
C PHE A 133 21.19 34.15 6.61
N GLY A 134 21.75 33.03 6.15
CA GLY A 134 21.03 31.88 5.58
C GLY A 134 20.55 30.83 6.56
N HIS A 135 20.74 31.05 7.86
CA HIS A 135 20.34 30.10 8.90
C HIS A 135 18.84 30.10 9.24
N TYR A 136 18.10 31.15 8.88
CA TYR A 136 16.73 31.34 9.38
C TYR A 136 15.64 31.40 8.30
N GLN A 137 15.97 31.61 7.02
CA GLN A 137 15.04 31.59 5.88
C GLN A 137 15.77 31.21 4.56
N PRO A 138 15.08 30.60 3.58
CA PRO A 138 15.63 30.40 2.24
C PRO A 138 15.98 31.74 1.58
N MET A 139 17.20 31.89 1.07
CA MET A 139 17.68 33.14 0.46
C MET A 139 17.99 33.00 -1.03
N LYS A 140 17.96 34.11 -1.76
CA LYS A 140 18.39 34.18 -3.16
C LYS A 140 19.78 34.81 -3.24
N VAL A 141 20.77 34.09 -3.76
CA VAL A 141 22.15 34.59 -3.88
C VAL A 141 22.46 34.81 -5.35
N TYR A 142 22.89 36.02 -5.71
CA TYR A 142 23.11 36.41 -7.09
C TYR A 142 24.60 36.46 -7.42
N CYS A 143 24.97 35.87 -8.56
CA CYS A 143 26.35 35.86 -9.06
C CYS A 143 26.40 35.89 -10.60
N THR A 144 27.60 35.97 -11.16
CA THR A 144 27.83 35.78 -12.60
C THR A 144 27.98 34.29 -12.92
N ALA A 145 27.67 33.89 -14.15
CA ALA A 145 27.67 32.49 -14.59
C ALA A 145 29.02 31.77 -14.35
N ASP A 146 30.14 32.48 -14.47
CA ASP A 146 31.49 31.96 -14.22
C ASP A 146 31.77 31.65 -12.74
N LYS A 147 30.96 32.17 -11.82
CA LYS A 147 31.08 31.98 -10.37
C LYS A 147 30.04 31.01 -9.79
N LYS A 148 29.13 30.50 -10.63
CA LYS A 148 28.01 29.68 -10.19
C LYS A 148 28.46 28.43 -9.45
N ASP A 149 29.32 27.63 -10.06
CA ASP A 149 29.72 26.33 -9.50
C ASP A 149 30.59 26.50 -8.24
N ASP A 150 31.50 27.47 -8.23
CA ASP A 150 32.30 27.83 -7.05
C ASP A 150 31.41 28.29 -5.87
N LEU A 151 30.37 29.08 -6.16
CA LEU A 151 29.43 29.52 -5.13
C LEU A 151 28.54 28.37 -4.63
N ILE A 152 28.13 27.45 -5.50
CA ILE A 152 27.43 26.21 -5.11
C ILE A 152 28.30 25.42 -4.12
N ASP A 153 29.56 25.16 -4.47
CA ASP A 153 30.49 24.39 -3.64
C ASP A 153 30.73 25.05 -2.28
N GLN A 154 30.83 26.38 -2.25
CA GLN A 154 31.07 27.12 -1.01
C GLN A 154 29.86 27.20 -0.09
N LEU A 155 28.64 27.15 -0.62
CA LEU A 155 27.38 27.27 0.13
C LEU A 155 26.69 25.93 0.42
N ALA A 156 27.03 24.87 -0.32
CA ALA A 156 26.49 23.53 -0.12
C ALA A 156 26.61 23.11 1.35
N ASN A 157 25.51 22.57 1.90
CA ASN A 157 25.39 22.11 3.29
C ASN A 157 25.55 23.18 4.37
N LYS A 158 25.60 24.47 4.01
CA LYS A 158 25.77 25.58 4.97
C LYS A 158 24.54 26.48 5.08
N VAL A 159 23.74 26.57 4.02
CA VAL A 159 22.54 27.41 3.95
C VAL A 159 21.46 26.77 3.08
N ASN A 160 20.21 27.19 3.27
CA ASN A 160 19.16 27.01 2.28
C ASN A 160 19.16 28.22 1.34
N ALA A 161 19.62 28.07 0.10
CA ALA A 161 19.69 29.16 -0.85
C ALA A 161 19.40 28.72 -2.29
N ASN A 162 18.80 29.63 -3.06
CA ASN A 162 18.72 29.55 -4.51
C ASN A 162 19.78 30.49 -5.10
N ILE A 163 20.71 29.93 -5.86
CA ILE A 163 21.78 30.66 -6.53
C ILE A 163 21.30 31.04 -7.92
N TYR A 164 21.19 32.35 -8.17
CA TYR A 164 20.79 32.95 -9.44
C TYR A 164 22.05 33.45 -10.15
N ALA A 165 22.37 32.83 -11.28
CA ALA A 165 23.58 33.16 -12.04
C ALA A 165 23.25 33.64 -13.46
N SER A 166 23.74 34.82 -13.83
CA SER A 166 23.51 35.44 -15.15
C SER A 166 24.81 35.64 -15.93
N ILE A 167 24.71 35.75 -17.26
CA ILE A 167 25.87 35.95 -18.15
C ILE A 167 26.41 37.38 -18.05
N SER A 168 25.57 38.33 -17.66
CA SER A 168 25.90 39.76 -17.45
C SER A 168 25.38 40.24 -16.10
N ARG A 169 25.95 41.33 -15.59
CA ARG A 169 25.52 41.93 -14.33
C ARG A 169 24.20 42.70 -14.48
N PRO A 170 23.34 42.75 -13.44
CA PRO A 170 22.10 43.54 -13.43
C PRO A 170 22.26 45.00 -13.92
N SER A 171 23.34 45.67 -13.55
CA SER A 171 23.68 47.05 -13.94
C SER A 171 24.01 47.22 -15.41
N GLN A 172 24.51 46.17 -16.07
CA GLN A 172 24.85 46.19 -17.49
C GLN A 172 23.62 45.94 -18.37
N THR A 173 22.66 45.15 -17.86
CA THR A 173 21.45 44.78 -18.59
C THR A 173 20.18 44.83 -17.71
N PRO A 174 19.76 46.00 -17.20
CA PRO A 174 18.65 46.08 -16.24
C PRO A 174 17.30 45.60 -16.80
N ASN A 175 17.05 45.83 -18.09
CA ASN A 175 15.81 45.43 -18.75
C ASN A 175 15.67 43.91 -18.89
N ALA A 176 16.78 43.19 -18.96
CA ALA A 176 16.78 41.75 -19.13
C ALA A 176 16.34 41.00 -17.86
N LEU A 177 16.33 41.66 -16.69
CA LEU A 177 15.77 41.10 -15.46
C LEU A 177 14.27 40.82 -15.54
N LEU A 178 13.56 41.41 -16.52
CA LEU A 178 12.13 41.15 -16.78
C LEU A 178 11.89 39.82 -17.49
N ASP A 179 12.93 39.19 -18.03
CA ASP A 179 12.85 37.91 -18.72
C ASP A 179 13.11 36.76 -17.74
N ALA A 180 12.21 35.77 -17.71
CA ALA A 180 12.29 34.64 -16.77
C ALA A 180 13.57 33.79 -16.93
N ASP A 181 14.19 33.82 -18.10
CA ASP A 181 15.40 33.04 -18.43
C ASP A 181 16.72 33.78 -18.13
N PHE A 182 16.66 34.99 -17.58
CA PHE A 182 17.85 35.80 -17.35
C PHE A 182 18.84 35.17 -16.36
N PHE A 183 18.33 34.39 -15.41
CA PHE A 183 19.13 33.68 -14.44
C PHE A 183 19.03 32.17 -14.63
N SER A 184 20.19 31.51 -14.67
CA SER A 184 20.25 30.09 -14.37
C SER A 184 20.15 29.89 -12.86
N VAL A 185 19.24 29.03 -12.41
CA VAL A 185 18.99 28.80 -10.97
C VAL A 185 19.58 27.46 -10.54
N ALA A 186 20.23 27.43 -9.38
CA ALA A 186 20.66 26.20 -8.71
C ALA A 186 20.29 26.29 -7.22
N SER A 187 19.73 25.23 -6.65
CA SER A 187 19.37 25.20 -5.23
C SER A 187 20.45 24.50 -4.41
N VAL A 188 20.89 25.15 -3.34
CA VAL A 188 21.71 24.54 -2.29
C VAL A 188 20.88 24.43 -1.02
N SER A 189 20.94 23.28 -0.37
CA SER A 189 20.19 23.01 0.86
C SER A 189 21.16 22.75 2.01
N LEU A 190 20.78 23.20 3.21
CA LEU A 190 21.48 22.91 4.46
C LEU A 190 21.53 21.39 4.72
N ILE A 191 20.48 20.69 4.30
CA ILE A 191 20.34 19.24 4.45
C ILE A 191 20.43 18.60 3.07
N GLN A 192 21.39 17.70 2.90
CA GLN A 192 21.41 16.76 1.78
C GLN A 192 20.47 15.60 2.07
N TRP A 193 19.30 15.61 1.46
CA TRP A 193 18.33 14.54 1.59
C TRP A 193 18.79 13.30 0.82
N ARG A 194 18.75 12.16 1.50
CA ARG A 194 18.81 10.85 0.86
C ARG A 194 17.39 10.40 0.53
N THR A 195 17.26 9.45 -0.39
CA THR A 195 15.99 8.75 -0.61
C THR A 195 15.59 8.04 0.68
N PRO A 196 14.39 8.30 1.24
CA PRO A 196 13.92 7.58 2.41
C PRO A 196 13.94 6.07 2.19
N ILE A 197 14.25 5.34 3.25
CA ILE A 197 14.17 3.89 3.30
C ILE A 197 13.02 3.49 4.23
N PRO A 198 12.25 2.42 3.94
CA PRO A 198 11.08 2.04 4.74
C PRO A 198 11.40 1.86 6.23
N LEU A 199 10.58 2.48 7.11
CA LEU A 199 10.79 2.48 8.58
C LEU A 199 10.80 1.10 9.21
N GLU A 200 9.97 0.22 8.69
CA GLU A 200 10.07 -1.19 9.00
C GLU A 200 10.85 -1.80 7.84
N PRO A 201 11.97 -2.53 8.10
CA PRO A 201 12.45 -3.45 7.08
C PRO A 201 11.24 -4.28 6.69
N ALA A 202 10.95 -4.38 5.38
CA ALA A 202 9.83 -5.16 4.87
C ALA A 202 9.79 -6.43 5.71
N LYS A 203 8.75 -6.59 6.54
CA LYS A 203 8.65 -7.68 7.53
C LYS A 203 9.24 -8.90 6.86
N SER A 204 10.32 -9.48 7.40
CA SER A 204 10.87 -10.67 6.78
C SER A 204 9.73 -11.68 6.80
N TYR A 205 9.13 -11.90 5.64
CA TYR A 205 7.98 -12.77 5.50
C TYR A 205 8.54 -14.18 5.65
N ASP A 206 8.58 -14.66 6.89
CA ASP A 206 9.27 -15.88 7.29
C ASP A 206 8.40 -17.14 7.04
N ASN A 207 7.60 -17.08 5.97
CA ASN A 207 6.75 -18.18 5.55
C ASN A 207 6.58 -18.18 4.03
N PRO A 208 7.68 -18.30 3.26
CA PRO A 208 7.64 -18.25 1.80
C PRO A 208 6.62 -19.26 1.25
N TYR A 209 5.86 -18.85 0.24
CA TYR A 209 4.84 -19.70 -0.35
C TYR A 209 5.49 -20.86 -1.14
N PRO A 210 5.11 -22.12 -0.88
CA PRO A 210 5.75 -23.28 -1.51
C PRO A 210 5.20 -23.53 -2.92
N VAL A 211 5.59 -22.70 -3.88
CA VAL A 211 5.09 -22.77 -5.27
C VAL A 211 5.34 -24.12 -5.92
N GLU A 212 6.46 -24.77 -5.61
CA GLU A 212 6.81 -26.09 -6.13
C GLU A 212 5.84 -27.19 -5.65
N ALA A 213 5.03 -26.93 -4.62
CA ALA A 213 4.01 -27.86 -4.14
C ALA A 213 2.88 -28.14 -5.14
N PHE A 214 2.70 -27.25 -6.12
CA PHE A 214 1.67 -27.42 -7.15
C PHE A 214 2.06 -28.46 -8.22
N GLY A 215 3.36 -28.76 -8.36
CA GLY A 215 3.88 -29.56 -9.47
C GLY A 215 3.78 -28.85 -10.83
N GLU A 216 4.52 -29.34 -11.81
CA GLU A 216 4.46 -28.80 -13.18
C GLU A 216 3.23 -29.37 -13.92
N PRO A 217 2.48 -28.54 -14.68
CA PRO A 217 2.79 -27.16 -15.06
C PRO A 217 2.22 -26.08 -14.12
N LEU A 218 1.50 -26.45 -13.06
CA LEU A 218 0.78 -25.48 -12.21
C LEU A 218 1.72 -24.55 -11.41
N SER A 219 2.92 -25.00 -11.03
CA SER A 219 3.93 -24.13 -10.42
C SER A 219 4.30 -22.97 -11.33
N ASP A 220 4.48 -23.21 -12.63
CA ASP A 220 4.75 -22.14 -13.60
C ASP A 220 3.53 -21.23 -13.81
N VAL A 221 2.31 -21.78 -13.78
CA VAL A 221 1.08 -20.96 -13.79
C VAL A 221 1.04 -19.99 -12.61
N VAL A 222 1.33 -20.47 -11.39
CA VAL A 222 1.36 -19.62 -10.19
C VAL A 222 2.39 -18.49 -10.33
N LYS A 223 3.60 -18.81 -10.83
CA LYS A 223 4.65 -17.80 -11.08
C LYS A 223 4.20 -16.78 -12.12
N MET A 224 3.63 -17.23 -13.24
CA MET A 224 3.21 -16.34 -14.33
C MET A 224 2.06 -15.44 -13.93
N LEU A 225 1.08 -15.97 -13.19
CA LEU A 225 0.01 -15.15 -12.61
C LEU A 225 0.60 -14.06 -11.72
N ALA A 226 1.41 -14.44 -10.72
CA ALA A 226 2.05 -13.49 -9.81
C ALA A 226 2.88 -12.43 -10.54
N TYR A 227 3.63 -12.83 -11.57
CA TYR A 227 4.44 -11.94 -12.40
C TYR A 227 3.60 -10.92 -13.17
N TYR A 228 2.54 -11.36 -13.85
CA TYR A 228 1.71 -10.44 -14.65
C TYR A 228 0.88 -9.49 -13.78
N THR A 229 0.36 -9.98 -12.66
CA THR A 229 -0.51 -9.19 -11.77
C THR A 229 0.27 -8.40 -10.72
N GLN A 230 1.58 -8.64 -10.60
CA GLN A 230 2.45 -8.04 -9.58
C GLN A 230 1.85 -8.24 -8.18
N THR A 231 1.43 -9.47 -7.92
CA THR A 231 0.89 -9.94 -6.64
C THR A 231 1.83 -10.97 -6.02
N PRO A 232 1.77 -11.18 -4.69
CA PRO A 232 2.53 -12.24 -4.04
C PRO A 232 2.21 -13.64 -4.58
N LEU A 233 3.16 -14.57 -4.44
CA LEU A 233 3.02 -15.95 -4.92
C LEU A 233 1.90 -16.68 -4.19
N SER A 234 1.69 -16.41 -2.90
CA SER A 234 0.59 -17.04 -2.16
C SER A 234 -0.78 -16.64 -2.69
N TRP A 235 -0.97 -15.39 -3.09
CA TRP A 235 -2.24 -14.92 -3.64
C TRP A 235 -2.53 -15.65 -4.96
N ALA A 236 -1.52 -15.77 -5.83
CA ALA A 236 -1.65 -16.48 -7.09
C ALA A 236 -1.92 -17.98 -6.87
N GLY A 237 -1.23 -18.62 -5.92
CA GLY A 237 -1.49 -20.00 -5.55
C GLY A 237 -2.90 -20.24 -5.02
N MET A 238 -3.39 -19.35 -4.15
CA MET A 238 -4.76 -19.41 -3.64
C MET A 238 -5.79 -19.22 -4.76
N ALA A 239 -5.54 -18.34 -5.73
CA ALA A 239 -6.41 -18.19 -6.90
C ALA A 239 -6.44 -19.47 -7.76
N VAL A 240 -5.28 -20.11 -8.00
CA VAL A 240 -5.20 -21.39 -8.73
C VAL A 240 -5.95 -22.50 -7.98
N LEU A 241 -5.72 -22.66 -6.66
CA LEU A 241 -6.47 -23.62 -5.85
C LEU A 241 -7.99 -23.35 -5.89
N GLY A 242 -8.38 -22.08 -5.94
CA GLY A 242 -9.76 -21.66 -6.09
C GLY A 242 -10.36 -22.16 -7.39
N VAL A 243 -9.68 -21.97 -8.52
CA VAL A 243 -10.14 -22.46 -9.84
C VAL A 243 -10.23 -23.98 -9.86
N LEU A 244 -9.19 -24.66 -9.35
CA LEU A 244 -9.20 -26.13 -9.27
C LEU A 244 -10.37 -26.62 -8.42
N SER A 245 -10.63 -26.01 -7.27
CA SER A 245 -11.78 -26.33 -6.42
C SER A 245 -13.10 -26.04 -7.11
N THR A 246 -13.22 -24.92 -7.81
CA THR A 246 -14.41 -24.53 -8.58
C THR A 246 -14.78 -25.60 -9.61
N ILE A 247 -13.81 -26.11 -10.36
CA ILE A 247 -14.01 -27.12 -11.40
C ILE A 247 -14.14 -28.53 -10.78
N GLY A 248 -13.21 -28.90 -9.92
CA GLY A 248 -13.07 -30.26 -9.39
C GLY A 248 -14.18 -30.66 -8.43
N GLN A 249 -14.81 -29.72 -7.70
CA GLN A 249 -15.87 -30.05 -6.74
C GLN A 249 -17.10 -30.73 -7.38
N SER A 250 -17.35 -30.49 -8.67
CA SER A 250 -18.45 -31.13 -9.42
C SER A 250 -18.02 -32.45 -10.08
N ARG A 251 -16.75 -32.84 -9.97
CA ARG A 251 -16.15 -33.96 -10.72
C ARG A 251 -15.52 -35.03 -9.86
N VAL A 252 -14.91 -34.68 -8.73
CA VAL A 252 -14.13 -35.61 -7.90
C VAL A 252 -14.42 -35.47 -6.41
N ASN A 253 -14.38 -36.57 -5.68
CA ASN A 253 -14.34 -36.60 -4.21
C ASN A 253 -12.95 -37.07 -3.72
N ALA A 254 -12.49 -36.48 -2.62
CA ALA A 254 -11.19 -36.73 -2.03
C ALA A 254 -11.22 -37.91 -1.04
N PRO A 255 -10.28 -38.87 -1.09
CA PRO A 255 -10.28 -40.01 -0.19
C PRO A 255 -9.82 -39.62 1.22
N LEU A 256 -10.49 -40.11 2.26
CA LEU A 256 -10.08 -39.92 3.66
C LEU A 256 -10.42 -41.17 4.47
N GLY A 257 -9.41 -41.90 4.93
CA GLY A 257 -9.59 -43.16 5.63
C GLY A 257 -10.25 -44.22 4.74
N ASN A 258 -11.49 -44.61 5.07
CA ASN A 258 -12.31 -45.57 4.32
C ASN A 258 -13.50 -44.90 3.60
N THR A 259 -13.53 -43.56 3.55
CA THR A 259 -14.63 -42.80 2.96
C THR A 259 -14.08 -41.72 2.02
N TYR A 260 -14.99 -40.96 1.42
CA TYR A 260 -14.67 -39.85 0.54
C TYR A 260 -15.30 -38.56 1.08
N LYS A 261 -14.63 -37.44 0.83
CA LYS A 261 -15.02 -36.09 1.24
C LYS A 261 -15.19 -35.20 0.02
N PRO A 262 -16.03 -34.14 0.11
CA PRO A 262 -16.04 -33.07 -0.86
C PRO A 262 -14.60 -32.60 -1.16
N SER A 263 -14.24 -32.48 -2.44
CA SER A 263 -12.95 -31.89 -2.84
C SER A 263 -12.95 -30.35 -2.74
N SER A 264 -14.09 -29.74 -2.41
CA SER A 264 -14.23 -28.29 -2.33
C SER A 264 -13.38 -27.68 -1.21
N LEU A 265 -12.81 -26.50 -1.48
CA LEU A 265 -11.91 -25.76 -0.60
C LEU A 265 -12.57 -24.47 -0.12
N PHE A 266 -12.21 -24.07 1.11
CA PHE A 266 -12.50 -22.75 1.63
C PHE A 266 -11.17 -21.99 1.69
N LEU A 267 -11.08 -20.89 0.95
CA LEU A 267 -9.85 -20.13 0.72
C LEU A 267 -10.08 -18.68 1.17
N LEU A 268 -9.16 -18.17 1.98
CA LEU A 268 -9.15 -16.80 2.48
C LEU A 268 -7.78 -16.16 2.20
N THR A 269 -7.77 -15.04 1.49
CA THR A 269 -6.55 -14.28 1.18
C THR A 269 -6.68 -12.87 1.75
N GLU A 270 -5.76 -12.48 2.63
CA GLU A 270 -5.61 -11.08 2.98
C GLU A 270 -4.88 -10.33 1.88
N GLY A 271 -5.46 -9.20 1.46
CA GLY A 271 -4.77 -8.29 0.56
C GLY A 271 -5.36 -6.90 0.56
N GLU A 272 -4.46 -5.92 0.43
CA GLU A 272 -4.76 -4.50 0.45
C GLU A 272 -5.57 -4.05 -0.77
N SER A 273 -6.26 -2.90 -0.64
CA SER A 273 -6.86 -2.22 -1.79
C SER A 273 -5.77 -1.75 -2.76
N GLY A 274 -6.00 -1.86 -4.07
CA GLY A 274 -4.96 -1.62 -5.08
C GLY A 274 -3.87 -2.70 -5.12
N GLY A 275 -4.07 -3.81 -4.39
CA GLY A 275 -3.16 -4.96 -4.29
C GLY A 275 -3.00 -5.81 -5.56
N GLY A 276 -3.86 -5.63 -6.58
CA GLY A 276 -3.88 -6.47 -7.78
C GLY A 276 -4.81 -7.69 -7.70
N LYS A 277 -5.58 -7.83 -6.60
CA LYS A 277 -6.49 -8.96 -6.33
C LYS A 277 -7.48 -9.23 -7.46
N SER A 278 -8.19 -8.22 -7.93
CA SER A 278 -9.23 -8.36 -8.97
C SER A 278 -8.63 -8.81 -10.31
N LYS A 279 -7.54 -8.17 -10.76
CA LYS A 279 -6.81 -8.55 -11.98
C LYS A 279 -6.28 -9.99 -11.90
N LEU A 280 -5.78 -10.40 -10.73
CA LEU A 280 -5.33 -11.77 -10.50
C LEU A 280 -6.47 -12.78 -10.64
N GLN A 281 -7.63 -12.47 -10.03
CA GLN A 281 -8.82 -13.31 -10.16
C GLN A 281 -9.27 -13.38 -11.63
N ASP A 282 -9.29 -12.27 -12.37
CA ASP A 282 -9.67 -12.24 -13.78
C ASP A 282 -8.79 -13.16 -14.64
N LEU A 283 -7.48 -13.16 -14.42
CA LEU A 283 -6.56 -14.03 -15.16
C LEU A 283 -6.66 -15.49 -14.71
N ALA A 284 -6.73 -15.76 -13.40
CA ALA A 284 -6.82 -17.13 -12.90
C ALA A 284 -8.14 -17.80 -13.35
N TYR A 285 -9.27 -17.09 -13.26
CA TYR A 285 -10.61 -17.60 -13.57
C TYR A 285 -11.03 -17.43 -15.03
N HIS A 286 -10.17 -16.90 -15.91
CA HIS A 286 -10.53 -16.56 -17.28
C HIS A 286 -11.36 -17.65 -17.99
N ALA A 287 -10.90 -18.90 -17.97
CA ALA A 287 -11.59 -20.04 -18.58
C ALA A 287 -12.99 -20.29 -17.97
N VAL A 288 -13.12 -20.20 -16.65
CA VAL A 288 -14.38 -20.39 -15.91
C VAL A 288 -15.36 -19.26 -16.25
N ASP A 289 -14.89 -18.01 -16.25
CA ASP A 289 -15.74 -16.87 -16.57
C ASP A 289 -16.21 -16.91 -18.04
N GLN A 290 -15.38 -17.38 -18.98
CA GLN A 290 -15.81 -17.61 -20.36
C GLN A 290 -16.85 -18.71 -20.48
N HIS A 291 -16.69 -19.80 -19.72
CA HIS A 291 -17.66 -20.89 -19.66
C HIS A 291 -19.03 -20.39 -19.17
N ILE A 292 -19.06 -19.67 -18.05
CA ILE A 292 -20.30 -19.10 -17.49
C ILE A 292 -20.92 -18.09 -18.45
N LYS A 293 -20.12 -17.18 -19.05
CA LYS A 293 -20.61 -16.21 -20.05
C LYS A 293 -21.28 -16.89 -21.24
N ASN A 294 -20.75 -18.03 -21.69
CA ASN A 294 -21.35 -18.79 -22.79
C ASN A 294 -22.60 -19.55 -22.36
N ALA A 295 -22.59 -20.18 -21.18
CA ALA A 295 -23.77 -20.82 -20.59
C ALA A 295 -24.92 -19.80 -20.40
N GLN A 296 -24.62 -18.60 -19.92
CA GLN A 296 -25.57 -17.50 -19.77
C GLN A 296 -26.15 -17.00 -21.09
N LYS A 297 -25.39 -17.04 -22.20
CA LYS A 297 -25.93 -16.72 -23.52
C LYS A 297 -26.92 -17.78 -23.98
N ALA A 298 -26.60 -19.06 -23.79
CA ALA A 298 -27.48 -20.18 -24.13
C ALA A 298 -28.76 -20.14 -23.28
N TYR A 299 -28.62 -19.99 -21.96
CA TYR A 299 -29.73 -19.88 -21.02
C TYR A 299 -30.69 -18.73 -21.37
N ARG A 300 -30.17 -17.53 -21.67
CA ARG A 300 -31.04 -16.41 -22.11
C ARG A 300 -31.82 -16.72 -23.37
N HIS A 301 -31.25 -17.48 -24.30
CA HIS A 301 -31.96 -17.91 -25.49
C HIS A 301 -33.08 -18.90 -25.17
N GLU A 302 -32.77 -19.91 -24.36
CA GLU A 302 -33.71 -20.94 -23.91
C GLU A 302 -34.86 -20.34 -23.08
N LEU A 303 -34.54 -19.46 -22.12
CA LEU A 303 -35.53 -18.77 -21.29
C LEU A 303 -36.48 -17.91 -22.14
N ASN A 304 -35.96 -17.18 -23.13
CA ASN A 304 -36.81 -16.39 -24.03
C ASN A 304 -37.76 -17.27 -24.87
N GLN A 305 -37.28 -18.43 -25.34
CA GLN A 305 -38.14 -19.40 -26.05
C GLN A 305 -39.22 -19.95 -25.12
N TRP A 306 -38.82 -20.41 -23.93
CA TRP A 306 -39.73 -20.93 -22.91
C TRP A 306 -40.81 -19.91 -22.51
N GLN A 307 -40.44 -18.63 -22.32
CA GLN A 307 -41.39 -17.55 -22.01
C GLN A 307 -42.36 -17.28 -23.17
N ALA A 308 -41.87 -17.32 -24.42
CA ALA A 308 -42.72 -17.14 -25.60
C ALA A 308 -43.72 -18.29 -25.76
N GLU A 309 -43.27 -19.53 -25.54
CA GLU A 309 -44.12 -20.72 -25.53
C GLU A 309 -45.18 -20.62 -24.43
N LEU A 310 -44.79 -20.33 -23.19
CA LEU A 310 -45.72 -20.16 -22.06
C LEU A 310 -46.78 -19.07 -22.33
N ALA A 311 -46.39 -17.96 -22.98
CA ALA A 311 -47.32 -16.89 -23.36
C ALA A 311 -48.36 -17.35 -24.38
N SER A 312 -48.00 -18.29 -25.26
CA SER A 312 -48.91 -18.89 -26.25
C SER A 312 -49.88 -19.92 -25.66
N ILE A 313 -49.57 -20.47 -24.47
CA ILE A 313 -50.42 -21.45 -23.78
C ILE A 313 -51.66 -20.78 -23.18
N LYS A 314 -52.83 -21.36 -23.49
CA LYS A 314 -54.12 -20.93 -22.93
C LYS A 314 -54.10 -20.98 -21.40
N PRO A 315 -54.66 -19.99 -20.67
CA PRO A 315 -54.57 -19.92 -19.21
C PRO A 315 -54.98 -21.20 -18.47
N LYS A 316 -55.98 -21.93 -18.98
CA LYS A 316 -56.48 -23.19 -18.39
C LYS A 316 -55.51 -24.37 -18.51
N ASP A 317 -54.59 -24.34 -19.47
CA ASP A 317 -53.67 -25.45 -19.78
C ASP A 317 -52.24 -25.18 -19.23
N ARG A 318 -51.98 -23.96 -18.71
CA ARG A 318 -50.65 -23.52 -18.23
C ARG A 318 -50.09 -24.38 -17.10
N ALA A 319 -50.92 -24.79 -16.15
CA ALA A 319 -50.46 -25.57 -15.00
C ALA A 319 -49.90 -26.94 -15.44
N THR A 320 -50.56 -27.61 -16.37
CA THR A 320 -50.09 -28.88 -16.94
C THR A 320 -48.82 -28.67 -17.77
N TRP A 321 -48.79 -27.62 -18.60
CA TRP A 321 -47.61 -27.32 -19.43
C TRP A 321 -46.37 -27.03 -18.59
N LEU A 322 -46.50 -26.27 -17.49
CA LEU A 322 -45.39 -25.96 -16.57
C LEU A 322 -44.83 -27.19 -15.84
N MET A 323 -45.62 -28.26 -15.69
CA MET A 323 -45.13 -29.53 -15.13
C MET A 323 -44.29 -30.31 -16.14
N GLU A 324 -44.63 -30.22 -17.43
CA GLU A 324 -43.94 -30.92 -18.52
C GLU A 324 -42.75 -30.12 -19.07
N ASN A 325 -42.79 -28.80 -18.95
CA ASN A 325 -41.80 -27.86 -19.45
C ASN A 325 -41.39 -26.93 -18.29
N PRO A 326 -40.59 -27.43 -17.33
CA PRO A 326 -40.10 -26.60 -16.24
C PRO A 326 -39.29 -25.43 -16.78
N GLU A 327 -39.30 -24.32 -16.05
CA GLU A 327 -38.47 -23.16 -16.37
C GLU A 327 -36.99 -23.58 -16.40
N PRO A 328 -36.21 -23.18 -17.43
CA PRO A 328 -34.78 -23.45 -17.46
C PRO A 328 -34.09 -22.89 -16.22
N ASN A 329 -33.12 -23.64 -15.67
CA ASN A 329 -32.38 -23.19 -14.49
C ASN A 329 -31.27 -22.21 -14.89
N ASP A 330 -31.09 -21.16 -14.09
CA ASP A 330 -29.96 -20.25 -14.24
C ASP A 330 -28.64 -21.02 -14.05
N PRO A 331 -27.74 -21.06 -15.06
CA PRO A 331 -26.50 -21.80 -14.98
C PRO A 331 -25.44 -21.12 -14.11
N ASP A 332 -25.68 -19.90 -13.61
CA ASP A 332 -24.70 -19.24 -12.73
C ASP A 332 -24.60 -19.98 -11.40
N PHE A 333 -23.41 -20.51 -11.12
CA PHE A 333 -23.08 -21.18 -9.86
C PHE A 333 -22.10 -20.36 -9.01
N ILE A 334 -21.77 -19.12 -9.42
CA ILE A 334 -20.92 -18.20 -8.67
C ILE A 334 -21.79 -17.20 -7.90
N LEU A 335 -21.46 -17.00 -6.63
CA LEU A 335 -22.02 -15.98 -5.75
C LEU A 335 -20.94 -14.96 -5.41
N ASP A 336 -21.28 -13.67 -5.39
CA ASP A 336 -20.38 -12.60 -4.92
C ASP A 336 -20.94 -11.87 -3.68
N ASP A 337 -22.18 -11.39 -3.78
CA ASP A 337 -22.93 -10.62 -2.79
C ASP A 337 -24.32 -11.25 -2.64
N ALA A 338 -24.40 -12.28 -1.79
CA ALA A 338 -25.61 -13.03 -1.54
C ALA A 338 -25.79 -13.28 -0.04
N THR A 339 -26.99 -13.68 0.35
CA THR A 339 -27.19 -14.37 1.64
C THR A 339 -27.06 -15.87 1.44
N ILE A 340 -26.66 -16.61 2.47
CA ILE A 340 -26.52 -18.07 2.37
C ILE A 340 -27.88 -18.74 2.14
N GLU A 341 -28.98 -18.16 2.61
CA GLU A 341 -30.30 -18.79 2.54
C GLU A 341 -30.79 -19.02 1.10
N PRO A 342 -30.80 -18.04 0.18
CA PRO A 342 -31.09 -18.27 -1.24
C PRO A 342 -30.14 -19.31 -1.88
N ALA A 343 -28.86 -19.29 -1.55
CA ALA A 343 -27.90 -20.27 -2.04
C ALA A 343 -28.27 -21.72 -1.62
N LEU A 344 -28.72 -21.90 -0.37
CA LEU A 344 -29.20 -23.19 0.13
C LEU A 344 -30.53 -23.62 -0.51
N ASP A 345 -31.37 -22.66 -0.90
CA ASP A 345 -32.65 -22.94 -1.56
C ASP A 345 -32.44 -23.55 -2.94
N ARG A 346 -31.47 -23.05 -3.71
CA ARG A 346 -31.10 -23.61 -5.03
C ARG A 346 -30.69 -25.08 -4.95
N PHE A 347 -29.98 -25.48 -3.89
CA PHE A 347 -29.67 -26.88 -3.64
C PHE A 347 -30.93 -27.73 -3.37
N VAL A 348 -31.84 -27.23 -2.54
CA VAL A 348 -33.06 -27.98 -2.16
C VAL A 348 -34.05 -28.08 -3.32
N MET A 349 -34.10 -27.08 -4.18
CA MET A 349 -34.89 -27.09 -5.42
C MET A 349 -34.28 -27.99 -6.51
N GLY A 350 -33.03 -28.44 -6.33
CA GLY A 350 -32.33 -29.27 -7.31
C GLY A 350 -31.83 -28.49 -8.53
N GLU A 351 -31.80 -27.15 -8.47
CA GLU A 351 -31.30 -26.29 -9.55
C GLU A 351 -29.80 -26.50 -9.77
N LEU A 352 -29.05 -26.64 -8.67
CA LEU A 352 -27.61 -26.84 -8.66
C LEU A 352 -27.21 -27.89 -7.63
N ASN A 353 -26.05 -28.54 -7.85
CA ASN A 353 -25.42 -29.44 -6.88
C ASN A 353 -24.10 -28.89 -6.32
N ASN A 354 -23.58 -27.80 -6.92
CA ASN A 354 -22.34 -27.15 -6.52
C ASN A 354 -22.47 -25.62 -6.64
N LEU A 355 -21.85 -24.90 -5.71
CA LEU A 355 -21.75 -23.46 -5.72
C LEU A 355 -20.32 -23.00 -5.42
N VAL A 356 -20.00 -21.79 -5.84
CA VAL A 356 -18.76 -21.10 -5.53
C VAL A 356 -19.11 -19.73 -4.98
N TRP A 357 -18.58 -19.37 -3.82
CA TRP A 357 -18.66 -18.01 -3.33
C TRP A 357 -17.32 -17.33 -3.58
N ARG A 358 -17.27 -16.47 -4.59
CA ARG A 358 -16.05 -15.79 -5.03
C ARG A 358 -16.23 -14.28 -4.87
N THR A 359 -15.39 -13.65 -4.04
CA THR A 359 -15.36 -12.19 -3.94
C THR A 359 -13.95 -11.70 -3.60
N ASP A 360 -13.58 -10.57 -4.22
CA ASP A 360 -12.35 -9.85 -3.91
C ASP A 360 -12.48 -8.89 -2.72
N GLU A 361 -13.69 -8.77 -2.17
CA GLU A 361 -14.07 -7.96 -1.02
C GLU A 361 -14.85 -8.81 0.00
N ALA A 362 -14.11 -9.51 0.87
CA ALA A 362 -14.65 -10.41 1.88
C ALA A 362 -15.63 -9.73 2.85
N ALA A 363 -15.67 -8.39 2.92
CA ALA A 363 -16.70 -7.65 3.64
C ALA A 363 -18.13 -7.95 3.15
N LYS A 364 -18.32 -8.29 1.87
CA LYS A 364 -19.62 -8.72 1.34
C LYS A 364 -20.17 -9.95 2.08
N PHE A 365 -19.29 -10.89 2.42
CA PHE A 365 -19.65 -12.08 3.19
C PHE A 365 -19.63 -11.83 4.70
N PHE A 366 -18.46 -11.50 5.26
CA PHE A 366 -18.28 -11.36 6.72
C PHE A 366 -18.96 -10.14 7.32
N GLY A 367 -19.10 -9.06 6.53
CA GLY A 367 -19.84 -7.86 6.89
C GLY A 367 -21.30 -7.87 6.41
N GLY A 368 -21.71 -8.90 5.68
CA GLY A 368 -23.04 -9.03 5.09
C GLY A 368 -24.11 -9.51 6.06
N HIS A 369 -25.36 -9.51 5.60
CA HIS A 369 -26.52 -9.85 6.42
C HIS A 369 -26.44 -11.25 7.05
N THR A 370 -25.91 -12.24 6.33
CA THR A 370 -25.76 -13.62 6.83
C THR A 370 -24.89 -13.70 8.08
N MET A 371 -23.82 -12.92 8.17
CA MET A 371 -22.86 -13.00 9.28
C MET A 371 -23.16 -12.01 10.42
N LYS A 372 -24.09 -11.07 10.20
CA LYS A 372 -24.53 -10.07 11.20
C LYS A 372 -25.90 -10.33 11.83
N SER A 373 -26.66 -11.29 11.32
CA SER A 373 -28.01 -11.58 11.83
C SER A 373 -28.00 -12.40 13.13
N ASP A 374 -29.13 -12.44 13.83
CA ASP A 374 -29.37 -13.37 14.95
C ASP A 374 -29.26 -14.85 14.53
N THR A 375 -29.30 -15.14 13.21
CA THR A 375 -29.18 -16.48 12.64
C THR A 375 -27.76 -16.83 12.20
N ALA A 376 -26.75 -15.97 12.41
CA ALA A 376 -25.37 -16.19 11.98
C ALA A 376 -24.81 -17.55 12.45
N GLY A 377 -25.08 -17.95 13.69
CA GLY A 377 -24.68 -19.28 14.19
C GLY A 377 -25.28 -20.44 13.38
N SER A 378 -26.54 -20.34 12.99
CA SER A 378 -27.19 -21.33 12.12
C SER A 378 -26.62 -21.32 10.71
N ALA A 379 -26.31 -20.15 10.15
CA ALA A 379 -25.66 -20.01 8.85
C ALA A 379 -24.29 -20.70 8.84
N MET A 380 -23.46 -20.44 9.86
CA MET A 380 -22.17 -21.13 10.04
C MET A 380 -22.33 -22.64 10.17
N GLY A 381 -23.34 -23.12 10.89
CA GLY A 381 -23.67 -24.54 10.97
C GLY A 381 -24.00 -25.18 9.61
N ASN A 382 -24.73 -24.47 8.75
CA ASN A 382 -25.02 -24.94 7.39
C ASN A 382 -23.75 -24.97 6.52
N ILE A 383 -22.94 -23.92 6.58
CA ILE A 383 -21.69 -23.82 5.80
C ILE A 383 -20.68 -24.91 6.20
N THR A 384 -20.52 -25.14 7.51
CA THR A 384 -19.63 -26.21 8.02
C THR A 384 -20.15 -27.62 7.67
N SER A 385 -21.47 -27.79 7.54
CA SER A 385 -22.08 -29.04 7.05
C SER A 385 -21.80 -29.28 5.57
N LEU A 386 -21.86 -28.23 4.74
CA LEU A 386 -21.48 -28.27 3.33
C LEU A 386 -20.02 -28.68 3.15
N TYR A 387 -19.11 -28.12 3.95
CA TYR A 387 -17.71 -28.55 3.95
C TYR A 387 -17.57 -30.04 4.29
N SER A 388 -18.26 -30.54 5.33
CA SER A 388 -17.97 -31.86 5.91
C SER A 388 -18.59 -33.04 5.15
N GLY A 389 -19.78 -32.85 4.56
CA GLY A 389 -20.52 -33.93 3.91
C GLY A 389 -21.65 -33.48 2.97
N GLY A 390 -21.82 -32.18 2.73
CA GLY A 390 -22.71 -31.68 1.67
C GLY A 390 -24.21 -31.78 1.95
N ALA A 391 -24.65 -31.94 3.21
CA ALA A 391 -26.07 -31.99 3.52
C ALA A 391 -26.64 -30.59 3.78
N VAL A 392 -27.74 -30.25 3.11
CA VAL A 392 -28.52 -29.03 3.31
C VAL A 392 -29.90 -29.41 3.82
N ARG A 393 -30.32 -28.85 4.96
CA ARG A 393 -31.61 -29.18 5.58
C ARG A 393 -32.42 -27.92 5.84
N ARG A 394 -33.41 -27.66 4.98
CA ARG A 394 -34.36 -26.56 5.13
C ARG A 394 -35.66 -27.09 5.76
N LYS A 395 -35.66 -27.27 7.09
CA LYS A 395 -36.83 -27.80 7.85
C LYS A 395 -37.60 -26.74 8.64
N ARG A 396 -36.95 -25.62 9.01
CA ARG A 396 -37.49 -24.56 9.87
C ARG A 396 -37.44 -23.24 9.12
N SER A 397 -38.49 -22.93 8.35
CA SER A 397 -38.77 -21.53 8.00
C SER A 397 -40.15 -21.21 8.55
N ILE A 398 -40.16 -20.36 9.58
CA ILE A 398 -41.32 -20.13 10.46
C ILE A 398 -42.16 -18.94 9.96
N HIS A 399 -41.64 -18.09 9.06
CA HIS A 399 -42.26 -16.79 8.72
C HIS A 399 -42.62 -16.56 7.24
N SER A 400 -42.47 -17.54 6.36
CA SER A 400 -42.83 -17.38 4.95
C SER A 400 -43.76 -18.51 4.51
N LYS A 401 -44.97 -18.16 4.05
CA LYS A 401 -45.93 -19.09 3.43
C LYS A 401 -45.38 -19.75 2.16
N ASN A 402 -44.28 -19.24 1.60
CA ASN A 402 -43.61 -19.73 0.38
C ASN A 402 -42.21 -20.29 0.66
N ALA A 403 -41.87 -20.59 1.92
CA ALA A 403 -40.52 -21.04 2.23
C ALA A 403 -40.26 -22.46 1.72
N ILE A 404 -39.18 -22.59 0.96
CA ILE A 404 -38.73 -23.85 0.39
C ILE A 404 -38.31 -24.79 1.52
N LYS A 405 -38.97 -25.95 1.58
CA LYS A 405 -38.70 -26.99 2.55
C LYS A 405 -38.16 -28.21 1.83
N GLY A 406 -37.11 -28.79 2.38
CA GLY A 406 -36.56 -30.01 1.84
C GLY A 406 -35.18 -30.32 2.37
N VAL A 407 -34.59 -31.36 1.78
CA VAL A 407 -33.25 -31.81 2.09
C VAL A 407 -32.55 -32.07 0.77
N ALA A 408 -31.38 -31.47 0.62
CA ALA A 408 -30.44 -31.84 -0.42
C ALA A 408 -29.25 -32.54 0.23
N TYR A 409 -28.78 -33.58 -0.44
CA TYR A 409 -27.54 -34.26 -0.07
C TYR A 409 -26.51 -33.95 -1.13
N ASP A 410 -25.26 -34.19 -0.77
CA ASP A 410 -24.19 -34.16 -1.74
C ASP A 410 -23.96 -32.80 -2.41
N CYS A 411 -24.39 -31.72 -1.77
CA CYS A 411 -24.10 -30.36 -2.16
C CYS A 411 -22.61 -30.05 -1.97
N ARG A 412 -22.06 -29.18 -2.81
CA ARG A 412 -20.66 -28.74 -2.73
C ARG A 412 -20.60 -27.22 -2.72
N LEU A 413 -19.74 -26.68 -1.87
CA LEU A 413 -19.50 -25.24 -1.78
C LEU A 413 -18.00 -25.00 -1.72
N THR A 414 -17.52 -24.14 -2.61
CA THR A 414 -16.17 -23.58 -2.57
C THR A 414 -16.24 -22.14 -2.10
N PHE A 415 -15.36 -21.72 -1.20
CA PHE A 415 -15.17 -20.31 -0.86
C PHE A 415 -13.84 -19.83 -1.44
N CYS A 416 -13.87 -18.72 -2.17
CA CYS A 416 -12.71 -18.00 -2.67
C CYS A 416 -12.87 -16.53 -2.25
N LEU A 417 -12.46 -16.22 -1.03
CA LEU A 417 -12.62 -14.90 -0.44
C LEU A 417 -11.26 -14.21 -0.39
N SER A 418 -11.19 -12.96 -0.83
CA SER A 418 -10.09 -12.08 -0.45
C SER A 418 -10.60 -10.82 0.23
N GLY A 419 -9.90 -10.35 1.25
CA GLY A 419 -10.36 -9.24 2.07
C GLY A 419 -9.22 -8.38 2.56
N GLN A 420 -9.55 -7.15 2.96
CA GLN A 420 -8.59 -6.26 3.59
C GLN A 420 -8.43 -6.61 5.06
N ARG A 421 -7.24 -6.33 5.62
CA ARG A 421 -6.93 -6.58 7.02
C ARG A 421 -7.97 -6.04 8.00
N VAL A 422 -8.48 -4.83 7.77
CA VAL A 422 -9.49 -4.18 8.63
C VAL A 422 -10.78 -5.01 8.77
N ILE A 423 -11.09 -5.85 7.77
CA ILE A 423 -12.24 -6.76 7.78
C ILE A 423 -11.85 -8.12 8.34
N LEU A 424 -10.67 -8.63 7.98
CA LEU A 424 -10.25 -9.98 8.34
C LEU A 424 -9.73 -10.08 9.76
N GLU A 425 -9.08 -9.04 10.29
CA GLU A 425 -8.57 -9.05 11.66
C GLU A 425 -9.66 -9.25 12.72
N PRO A 426 -10.79 -8.52 12.70
CA PRO A 426 -11.90 -8.79 13.61
C PRO A 426 -12.48 -10.20 13.44
N VAL A 427 -12.60 -10.67 12.19
CA VAL A 427 -13.14 -12.01 11.86
C VAL A 427 -12.25 -13.11 12.42
N LEU A 428 -10.94 -13.02 12.20
CA LEU A 428 -9.96 -14.02 12.64
C LEU A 428 -9.78 -14.02 14.17
N LYS A 429 -10.07 -12.90 14.84
CA LYS A 429 -10.12 -12.78 16.30
C LYS A 429 -11.51 -13.13 16.89
N ASP A 430 -12.53 -13.41 16.06
CA ASP A 430 -13.88 -13.73 16.52
C ASP A 430 -13.97 -15.15 17.09
N ARG A 431 -14.27 -15.23 18.39
CA ARG A 431 -14.39 -16.50 19.11
C ARG A 431 -15.51 -17.38 18.59
N LEU A 432 -16.67 -16.82 18.22
CA LEU A 432 -17.80 -17.61 17.76
C LEU A 432 -17.47 -18.28 16.42
N MET A 433 -16.86 -17.55 15.48
CA MET A 433 -16.46 -18.10 14.18
C MET A 433 -15.36 -19.15 14.30
N ALA A 434 -14.44 -18.96 15.24
CA ALA A 434 -13.39 -19.93 15.57
C ALA A 434 -13.97 -21.20 16.22
N GLU A 435 -14.76 -21.06 17.29
CA GLU A 435 -15.29 -22.18 18.09
C GLU A 435 -16.39 -22.99 17.37
N GLN A 436 -17.21 -22.34 16.51
CA GLN A 436 -18.13 -23.05 15.60
C GLN A 436 -17.37 -23.80 14.48
N GLY A 437 -16.07 -23.55 14.36
CA GLY A 437 -15.19 -24.24 13.42
C GLY A 437 -15.32 -23.77 11.98
N LEU A 438 -15.95 -22.63 11.70
CA LEU A 438 -15.99 -22.09 10.35
C LEU A 438 -14.57 -21.73 9.88
N LEU A 439 -13.85 -20.93 10.67
CA LEU A 439 -12.49 -20.48 10.33
C LEU A 439 -11.50 -21.63 10.23
N ALA A 440 -11.66 -22.66 11.06
CA ALA A 440 -10.85 -23.87 11.04
C ALA A 440 -10.81 -24.59 9.68
N ARG A 441 -11.80 -24.34 8.81
CA ARG A 441 -11.92 -24.96 7.49
C ARG A 441 -11.27 -24.15 6.37
N PHE A 442 -10.94 -22.89 6.62
CA PHE A 442 -10.28 -22.04 5.64
C PHE A 442 -8.78 -22.35 5.57
N LEU A 443 -8.26 -22.39 4.34
CA LEU A 443 -6.85 -22.14 4.08
C LEU A 443 -6.67 -20.62 3.99
N PHE A 444 -5.61 -20.12 4.60
CA PHE A 444 -5.38 -18.70 4.81
C PHE A 444 -3.98 -18.29 4.36
N THR A 445 -3.88 -17.12 3.74
CA THR A 445 -2.62 -16.41 3.54
C THR A 445 -2.76 -14.92 3.76
N ALA A 446 -1.74 -14.33 4.38
CA ALA A 446 -1.53 -12.89 4.54
C ALA A 446 -0.11 -12.49 4.14
N GLU A 447 0.38 -13.03 3.01
CA GLU A 447 1.64 -12.56 2.42
C GLU A 447 1.53 -11.05 2.09
N PRO A 448 2.50 -10.22 2.53
CA PRO A 448 2.47 -8.79 2.30
C PRO A 448 2.34 -8.43 0.82
N SER A 449 1.58 -7.38 0.52
CA SER A 449 1.42 -6.94 -0.87
C SER A 449 2.73 -6.40 -1.44
N LEU A 450 2.88 -6.53 -2.77
CA LEU A 450 4.02 -5.95 -3.48
C LEU A 450 3.85 -4.44 -3.76
N VAL A 451 2.78 -3.79 -3.30
CA VAL A 451 2.57 -2.33 -3.45
C VAL A 451 3.82 -1.58 -2.97
N GLY A 452 4.31 -0.63 -3.77
CA GLY A 452 5.55 0.10 -3.50
C GLY A 452 6.83 -0.61 -3.95
N PHE A 453 6.78 -1.92 -4.21
CA PHE A 453 7.90 -2.75 -4.67
C PHE A 453 7.69 -3.37 -6.06
N ARG A 454 6.56 -3.07 -6.72
CA ARG A 454 6.21 -3.59 -8.05
C ARG A 454 7.11 -2.99 -9.12
N ASP A 455 7.39 -3.78 -10.15
CA ASP A 455 8.03 -3.33 -11.37
C ASP A 455 7.00 -3.32 -12.51
N TRP A 456 6.55 -2.12 -12.88
CA TRP A 456 5.66 -1.92 -14.02
C TRP A 456 6.39 -1.49 -15.29
N SER A 457 7.62 -0.98 -15.18
CA SER A 457 8.31 -0.26 -16.24
C SER A 457 9.44 -1.04 -16.90
N SER A 458 9.73 -2.27 -16.45
CA SER A 458 10.66 -3.14 -17.16
C SER A 458 10.24 -3.37 -18.61
N LYS A 459 11.25 -3.32 -19.49
CA LYS A 459 11.09 -3.55 -20.93
C LYS A 459 10.45 -4.91 -21.22
N ASP A 460 10.85 -5.93 -20.47
CA ASP A 460 10.33 -7.29 -20.63
C ASP A 460 8.82 -7.31 -20.41
N ARG A 461 8.32 -6.68 -19.34
CA ARG A 461 6.88 -6.61 -19.06
C ARG A 461 6.11 -5.79 -20.09
N LEU A 462 6.63 -4.63 -20.49
CA LEU A 462 5.97 -3.79 -21.49
C LEU A 462 5.88 -4.45 -22.87
N SER A 463 6.73 -5.44 -23.14
CA SER A 463 6.75 -6.19 -24.40
C SER A 463 5.87 -7.45 -24.41
N GLN A 464 5.31 -7.84 -23.27
CA GLN A 464 4.54 -9.07 -23.11
C GLN A 464 3.06 -8.77 -22.96
N ASP A 465 2.23 -9.66 -23.49
CA ASP A 465 0.77 -9.65 -23.32
C ASP A 465 0.39 -10.88 -22.48
N GLU A 466 -0.24 -10.63 -21.33
CA GLU A 466 -0.64 -11.69 -20.41
C GLU A 466 -1.63 -12.69 -21.04
N TYR A 467 -2.44 -12.26 -22.02
CA TYR A 467 -3.34 -13.14 -22.76
C TYR A 467 -2.65 -13.87 -23.91
N ALA A 468 -1.44 -13.47 -24.27
CA ALA A 468 -0.62 -14.13 -25.28
C ALA A 468 0.30 -15.22 -24.70
N ASP A 469 0.56 -15.18 -23.39
CA ASP A 469 1.46 -16.08 -22.67
C ASP A 469 1.09 -17.57 -22.86
N SER A 470 2.09 -18.39 -23.17
CA SER A 470 1.87 -19.80 -23.52
C SER A 470 1.49 -20.67 -22.32
N VAL A 471 2.00 -20.35 -21.11
CA VAL A 471 1.71 -21.09 -19.88
C VAL A 471 0.26 -20.83 -19.47
N LEU A 472 -0.14 -19.56 -19.45
CA LEU A 472 -1.52 -19.18 -19.12
C LEU A 472 -2.53 -19.70 -20.15
N LYS A 473 -2.21 -19.65 -21.45
CA LYS A 473 -3.05 -20.27 -22.50
C LYS A 473 -3.22 -21.78 -22.30
N GLY A 474 -2.14 -22.49 -22.00
CA GLY A 474 -2.18 -23.93 -21.73
C GLY A 474 -3.05 -24.25 -20.52
N TYR A 475 -2.90 -23.48 -19.44
CA TYR A 475 -3.73 -23.56 -18.25
C TYR A 475 -5.22 -23.31 -18.53
N TRP A 476 -5.57 -22.23 -19.24
CA TRP A 476 -6.95 -21.93 -19.58
C TRP A 476 -7.58 -23.00 -20.47
N ALA A 477 -6.83 -23.50 -21.46
CA ALA A 477 -7.30 -24.59 -22.31
C ALA A 477 -7.56 -25.87 -21.49
N ARG A 478 -6.68 -26.19 -20.53
CA ARG A 478 -6.88 -27.33 -19.63
C ARG A 478 -8.10 -27.15 -18.73
N CYS A 479 -8.29 -25.97 -18.13
CA CYS A 479 -9.47 -25.66 -17.33
C CYS A 479 -10.77 -25.77 -18.15
N SER A 480 -10.79 -25.21 -19.37
CA SER A 480 -11.93 -25.34 -20.29
C SER A 480 -12.22 -26.78 -20.67
N TYR A 481 -11.19 -27.61 -20.84
CA TYR A 481 -11.34 -29.04 -21.09
C TYR A 481 -11.96 -29.78 -19.89
N LEU A 482 -11.49 -29.51 -18.67
CA LEU A 482 -11.97 -30.17 -17.46
C LEU A 482 -13.42 -29.80 -17.06
N MET A 483 -13.96 -28.69 -17.57
CA MET A 483 -15.34 -28.28 -17.36
C MET A 483 -16.34 -28.89 -18.36
N GLN A 484 -15.89 -29.60 -19.40
CA GLN A 484 -16.78 -30.19 -20.39
C GLN A 484 -17.48 -31.44 -19.84
N ASP A 485 -18.78 -31.58 -20.07
CA ASP A 485 -19.56 -32.75 -19.64
C ASP A 485 -19.15 -34.01 -20.41
N LEU A 486 -18.85 -33.87 -21.70
CA LEU A 486 -18.29 -34.90 -22.58
C LEU A 486 -17.07 -34.34 -23.28
N LEU A 487 -15.95 -35.06 -23.22
CA LEU A 487 -14.73 -34.69 -23.95
C LEU A 487 -14.92 -34.91 -25.46
N PRO A 488 -14.17 -34.22 -26.34
CA PRO A 488 -14.28 -34.39 -27.79
C PRO A 488 -14.02 -35.81 -28.28
N THR A 489 -13.31 -36.62 -27.49
CA THR A 489 -13.07 -38.06 -27.71
C THR A 489 -14.25 -38.94 -27.33
N GLY A 490 -15.34 -38.37 -26.81
CA GLY A 490 -16.47 -39.09 -26.21
C GLY A 490 -16.15 -39.77 -24.88
N HIS A 491 -14.89 -39.66 -24.40
CA HIS A 491 -14.42 -40.35 -23.22
C HIS A 491 -13.99 -39.37 -22.14
N ASN A 492 -14.63 -39.38 -20.98
CA ASN A 492 -14.18 -38.66 -19.80
C ASN A 492 -13.56 -39.65 -18.80
N PRO A 493 -12.23 -39.58 -18.54
CA PRO A 493 -11.54 -40.53 -17.66
C PRO A 493 -12.01 -40.48 -16.22
N PHE A 494 -12.93 -39.56 -15.85
CA PHE A 494 -13.53 -39.45 -14.53
C PHE A 494 -15.03 -39.72 -14.51
N THR A 495 -15.69 -39.87 -15.67
CA THR A 495 -17.14 -40.16 -15.73
C THR A 495 -17.48 -41.39 -16.58
N ASP A 496 -16.50 -42.03 -17.21
CA ASP A 496 -16.71 -43.22 -18.03
C ASP A 496 -16.76 -44.50 -17.19
N GLY A 497 -17.71 -45.36 -17.56
CA GLY A 497 -18.13 -46.53 -16.80
C GLY A 497 -17.05 -47.57 -16.60
N GLU A 498 -16.52 -47.60 -15.37
CA GLU A 498 -15.77 -48.66 -14.67
C GLU A 498 -15.15 -48.08 -13.37
N LEU A 499 -15.06 -46.75 -13.27
CA LEU A 499 -14.55 -46.06 -12.10
C LEU A 499 -15.62 -45.86 -11.02
N PRO A 500 -15.25 -45.95 -9.72
CA PRO A 500 -16.18 -45.72 -8.62
C PRO A 500 -16.68 -44.28 -8.61
N THR A 501 -17.96 -44.05 -8.87
CA THR A 501 -18.61 -42.75 -8.74
C THR A 501 -19.57 -42.71 -7.55
N ASP A 502 -19.92 -41.52 -7.08
CA ASP A 502 -21.09 -41.33 -6.22
C ASP A 502 -22.39 -41.18 -7.03
N ASP A 503 -23.51 -41.00 -6.32
CA ASP A 503 -24.86 -40.88 -6.89
C ASP A 503 -25.04 -39.64 -7.81
N LYS A 504 -24.08 -38.70 -7.80
CA LYS A 504 -24.06 -37.51 -8.66
C LYS A 504 -23.06 -37.65 -9.82
N GLY A 505 -22.50 -38.84 -10.03
CA GLY A 505 -21.54 -39.12 -11.10
C GLY A 505 -20.12 -38.59 -10.83
N ARG A 506 -19.80 -38.19 -9.59
CA ARG A 506 -18.47 -37.70 -9.25
C ARG A 506 -17.54 -38.86 -8.93
N PHE A 507 -16.34 -38.81 -9.46
CA PHE A 507 -15.33 -39.82 -9.26
C PHE A 507 -14.81 -39.83 -7.82
N ASN A 508 -14.97 -40.97 -7.15
CA ASN A 508 -14.39 -41.24 -5.84
C ASN A 508 -12.94 -41.68 -6.01
N MET A 509 -12.01 -40.72 -6.05
CA MET A 509 -10.60 -40.98 -6.34
C MET A 509 -9.96 -41.85 -5.26
N PRO A 510 -9.57 -43.11 -5.54
CA PRO A 510 -8.98 -43.98 -4.54
C PRO A 510 -7.53 -43.59 -4.24
N PHE A 511 -7.02 -44.00 -3.08
CA PHE A 511 -5.59 -43.93 -2.79
C PHE A 511 -4.79 -44.86 -3.72
N ALA A 512 -3.63 -44.40 -4.16
CA ALA A 512 -2.58 -45.28 -4.70
C ALA A 512 -1.87 -46.02 -3.54
N ASP A 513 -1.01 -46.97 -3.90
CA ASP A 513 -0.28 -47.78 -2.93
C ASP A 513 0.56 -46.90 -1.98
N GLY A 514 0.43 -47.14 -0.67
CA GLY A 514 1.13 -46.38 0.37
C GLY A 514 0.56 -44.99 0.69
N ALA A 515 -0.19 -44.35 -0.21
CA ALA A 515 -0.67 -42.97 -0.02
C ALA A 515 -1.61 -42.80 1.18
N LYS A 516 -2.46 -43.81 1.45
CA LYS A 516 -3.33 -43.81 2.64
C LYS A 516 -2.53 -43.80 3.94
N GLN A 517 -1.46 -44.61 4.01
CA GLN A 517 -0.57 -44.64 5.17
C GLN A 517 0.22 -43.34 5.30
N HIS A 518 0.63 -42.76 4.16
CA HIS A 518 1.33 -41.47 4.12
C HIS A 518 0.47 -40.34 4.72
N LEU A 519 -0.80 -40.24 4.32
CA LEU A 519 -1.74 -39.28 4.90
C LEU A 519 -1.99 -39.53 6.40
N ALA A 520 -2.10 -40.80 6.82
CA ALA A 520 -2.28 -41.15 8.23
C ALA A 520 -1.05 -40.76 9.08
N ASN A 521 0.17 -40.97 8.56
CA ASN A 521 1.41 -40.56 9.22
C ASN A 521 1.47 -39.03 9.37
N PHE A 522 1.05 -38.30 8.33
CA PHE A 522 0.94 -36.84 8.40
C PHE A 522 -0.06 -36.39 9.47
N GLN A 523 -1.26 -36.98 9.50
CA GLN A 523 -2.26 -36.70 10.52
C GLN A 523 -1.73 -36.97 11.94
N GLN A 524 -1.03 -38.09 12.14
CA GLN A 524 -0.39 -38.42 13.42
C GLN A 524 0.69 -37.40 13.80
N SER A 525 1.46 -36.90 12.83
CA SER A 525 2.49 -35.88 13.07
C SER A 525 1.90 -34.55 13.56
N ILE A 526 0.72 -34.17 13.05
CA ILE A 526 -0.03 -33.00 13.48
C ILE A 526 -0.52 -33.20 14.91
N GLU A 527 -1.12 -34.36 15.21
CA GLU A 527 -1.62 -34.69 16.55
C GLU A 527 -0.51 -34.55 17.62
N CYS A 528 0.70 -35.03 17.32
CA CYS A 528 1.86 -34.89 18.21
C CYS A 528 2.30 -33.43 18.43
N LYS A 529 1.93 -32.50 17.54
CA LYS A 529 2.31 -31.08 17.60
C LYS A 529 1.20 -30.17 18.14
N ILE A 530 -0.04 -30.64 18.24
CA ILE A 530 -1.21 -29.86 18.65
C ILE A 530 -1.08 -29.22 20.03
N LEU A 531 -0.45 -29.91 20.99
CA LEU A 531 -0.25 -29.36 22.34
C LEU A 531 1.01 -28.49 22.48
N GLY A 532 1.85 -28.44 21.43
CA GLY A 532 3.10 -27.69 21.38
C GLY A 532 3.06 -26.61 20.31
N GLU A 533 3.84 -26.79 19.24
CA GLU A 533 4.02 -25.84 18.12
C GLU A 533 2.69 -25.30 17.55
N LEU A 534 1.66 -26.15 17.47
CA LEU A 534 0.39 -25.81 16.84
C LEU A 534 -0.69 -25.37 17.83
N LYS A 535 -0.35 -25.17 19.11
CA LYS A 535 -1.33 -24.93 20.18
C LYS A 535 -2.21 -23.70 19.94
N THR A 536 -1.64 -22.63 19.39
CA THR A 536 -2.36 -21.37 19.12
C THR A 536 -3.24 -21.42 17.86
N ALA A 537 -3.07 -22.44 17.02
CA ALA A 537 -3.86 -22.67 15.81
C ALA A 537 -4.47 -24.09 15.80
N LYS A 538 -4.80 -24.63 16.98
CA LYS A 538 -5.24 -26.01 17.16
C LYS A 538 -6.44 -26.36 16.29
N GLU A 539 -7.43 -25.48 16.21
CA GLU A 539 -8.67 -25.69 15.47
C GLU A 539 -8.39 -25.88 13.97
N VAL A 540 -7.52 -25.03 13.41
CA VAL A 540 -7.07 -25.11 12.01
C VAL A 540 -6.20 -26.34 11.80
N ALA A 541 -5.26 -26.61 12.71
CA ALA A 541 -4.35 -27.76 12.64
C ALA A 541 -5.11 -29.09 12.51
N ASN A 542 -6.21 -29.25 13.26
CA ASN A 542 -7.07 -30.43 13.19
C ASN A 542 -7.72 -30.68 11.82
N ARG A 543 -7.74 -29.69 10.92
CA ARG A 543 -8.28 -29.81 9.55
C ARG A 543 -7.22 -29.99 8.48
N MET A 544 -5.94 -29.92 8.83
CA MET A 544 -4.84 -29.99 7.85
C MET A 544 -4.84 -31.30 7.04
N ALA A 545 -5.06 -32.45 7.67
CA ALA A 545 -5.07 -33.74 6.94
C ALA A 545 -6.26 -33.84 5.95
N GLU A 546 -7.43 -33.35 6.35
CA GLU A 546 -8.62 -33.32 5.49
C GLU A 546 -8.42 -32.35 4.32
N ASN A 547 -7.93 -31.13 4.58
CA ASN A 547 -7.61 -30.15 3.55
C ASN A 547 -6.49 -30.63 2.62
N ALA A 548 -5.46 -31.30 3.14
CA ALA A 548 -4.39 -31.85 2.32
C ALA A 548 -4.89 -32.90 1.33
N SER A 549 -5.78 -33.81 1.77
CA SER A 549 -6.38 -34.77 0.85
C SER A 549 -7.19 -34.09 -0.26
N ARG A 550 -7.94 -33.03 0.07
CA ARG A 550 -8.71 -32.24 -0.92
C ARG A 550 -7.80 -31.57 -1.94
N ILE A 551 -6.78 -30.84 -1.49
CA ILE A 551 -5.80 -30.17 -2.36
C ILE A 551 -5.12 -31.21 -3.26
N ALA A 552 -4.60 -32.30 -2.69
CA ALA A 552 -3.91 -33.34 -3.43
C ALA A 552 -4.81 -33.98 -4.49
N THR A 553 -6.10 -34.19 -4.18
CA THR A 553 -7.10 -34.71 -5.13
C THR A 553 -7.34 -33.74 -6.28
N LEU A 554 -7.40 -32.44 -6.00
CA LEU A 554 -7.58 -31.41 -7.04
C LEU A 554 -6.36 -31.28 -7.96
N LEU A 555 -5.14 -31.38 -7.41
CA LEU A 555 -3.91 -31.44 -8.20
C LEU A 555 -3.88 -32.71 -9.07
N ALA A 556 -4.17 -33.87 -8.49
CA ALA A 556 -4.26 -35.14 -9.22
C ALA A 556 -5.33 -35.11 -10.32
N PHE A 557 -6.50 -34.50 -10.04
CA PHE A 557 -7.56 -34.31 -11.02
C PHE A 557 -7.11 -33.42 -12.18
N TYR A 558 -6.43 -32.31 -11.89
CA TYR A 558 -5.90 -31.43 -12.93
C TYR A 558 -4.95 -32.18 -13.88
N ASP A 559 -4.11 -33.06 -13.35
CA ASP A 559 -3.17 -33.88 -14.12
C ASP A 559 -3.81 -35.08 -14.83
N GLY A 560 -5.10 -35.36 -14.59
CA GLY A 560 -5.77 -36.52 -15.18
C GLY A 560 -5.51 -37.83 -14.45
N ALA A 561 -4.95 -37.80 -13.24
CA ALA A 561 -4.63 -38.99 -12.48
C ALA A 561 -5.89 -39.63 -11.87
N THR A 562 -5.99 -40.95 -11.97
CA THR A 562 -7.13 -41.73 -11.46
C THR A 562 -6.89 -42.31 -10.07
N LYS A 563 -5.73 -42.07 -9.46
CA LYS A 563 -5.41 -42.49 -8.09
C LYS A 563 -4.59 -41.42 -7.38
N LEU A 564 -4.82 -41.24 -6.09
CA LEU A 564 -4.10 -40.27 -5.27
C LEU A 564 -2.78 -40.84 -4.77
N SER A 565 -1.65 -40.37 -5.32
CA SER A 565 -0.30 -40.79 -4.91
C SER A 565 0.28 -39.95 -3.76
N SER A 566 1.35 -40.45 -3.13
CA SER A 566 2.07 -39.71 -2.09
C SER A 566 2.69 -38.40 -2.61
N GLN A 567 3.03 -38.31 -3.89
CA GLN A 567 3.61 -37.09 -4.48
C GLN A 567 2.65 -35.89 -4.41
N TYR A 568 1.36 -36.10 -4.75
CA TYR A 568 0.35 -35.04 -4.62
C TYR A 568 0.11 -34.67 -3.14
N LEU A 569 0.17 -35.66 -2.25
CA LEU A 569 0.07 -35.44 -0.81
C LEU A 569 1.24 -34.61 -0.28
N ASP A 570 2.48 -34.85 -0.72
CA ASP A 570 3.65 -34.08 -0.31
C ASP A 570 3.52 -32.60 -0.66
N GLY A 571 3.04 -32.30 -1.88
CA GLY A 571 2.70 -30.94 -2.28
C GLY A 571 1.62 -30.34 -1.37
N ALA A 572 0.50 -31.05 -1.21
CA ALA A 572 -0.60 -30.58 -0.38
C ALA A 572 -0.20 -30.35 1.10
N PHE A 573 0.70 -31.17 1.66
CA PHE A 573 1.22 -30.98 3.02
C PHE A 573 1.94 -29.65 3.17
N LYS A 574 2.76 -29.26 2.19
CA LYS A 574 3.43 -27.96 2.20
C LYS A 574 2.44 -26.79 2.19
N LEU A 575 1.37 -26.90 1.38
CA LEU A 575 0.34 -25.86 1.27
C LEU A 575 -0.46 -25.68 2.56
N VAL A 576 -0.86 -26.78 3.22
CA VAL A 576 -1.55 -26.68 4.52
C VAL A 576 -0.62 -26.22 5.65
N TRP A 577 0.67 -26.56 5.58
CA TRP A 577 1.68 -26.06 6.52
C TRP A 577 1.92 -24.56 6.38
N HIS A 578 2.00 -24.08 5.15
CA HIS A 578 2.06 -22.64 4.87
C HIS A 578 0.85 -21.94 5.51
N SER A 579 -0.37 -22.44 5.26
CA SER A 579 -1.58 -21.83 5.79
C SER A 579 -1.66 -21.82 7.32
N VAL A 580 -1.30 -22.92 8.02
CA VAL A 580 -1.37 -22.92 9.49
C VAL A 580 -0.36 -21.95 10.10
N ARG A 581 0.81 -21.78 9.47
CA ARG A 581 1.82 -20.78 9.88
C ARG A 581 1.32 -19.35 9.68
N GLU A 582 0.57 -19.08 8.63
CA GLU A 582 -0.11 -17.79 8.43
C GLU A 582 -1.06 -17.50 9.59
N PHE A 583 -1.92 -18.45 9.98
CA PHE A 583 -2.79 -18.28 11.15
C PHE A 583 -2.00 -18.01 12.44
N ILE A 584 -0.90 -18.73 12.67
CA ILE A 584 -0.04 -18.55 13.85
C ILE A 584 0.63 -17.16 13.84
N ASN A 585 1.12 -16.71 12.68
CA ASN A 585 1.80 -15.43 12.54
C ASN A 585 0.82 -14.25 12.62
N TYR A 586 -0.39 -14.42 12.09
CA TYR A 586 -1.44 -13.41 12.13
C TYR A 586 -1.97 -13.14 13.54
N GLY A 587 -1.91 -14.14 14.42
CA GLY A 587 -2.28 -14.02 15.84
C GLY A 587 -1.24 -13.30 16.72
N LYS A 588 -0.08 -12.92 16.17
CA LYS A 588 0.91 -12.08 16.87
C LYS A 588 0.53 -10.63 16.60
N ASP A 589 0.15 -9.88 17.64
CA ASP A 589 -0.29 -8.49 17.49
C ASP A 589 0.80 -7.65 16.82
N ASP A 590 0.44 -7.03 15.69
CA ASP A 590 1.24 -6.00 15.03
C ASP A 590 0.98 -4.67 15.72
N GLU A 591 1.67 -4.42 16.84
CA GLU A 591 1.77 -3.05 17.32
C GLU A 591 2.54 -2.24 16.28
N LYS A 592 1.84 -1.34 15.57
CA LYS A 592 2.46 -0.31 14.74
C LYS A 592 3.56 0.38 15.56
N SER A 593 4.75 0.49 14.99
CA SER A 593 5.84 1.19 15.68
C SER A 593 5.46 2.65 15.98
N ASP A 594 6.01 3.18 17.07
CA ASP A 594 5.81 4.58 17.42
C ASP A 594 6.35 5.51 16.31
N ALA A 595 7.46 5.14 15.64
CA ALA A 595 8.03 5.86 14.50
C ALA A 595 7.05 5.95 13.32
N GLN A 596 6.45 4.83 12.91
CA GLN A 596 5.43 4.81 11.85
C GLN A 596 4.24 5.71 12.22
N THR A 597 3.81 5.68 13.48
CA THR A 597 2.71 6.53 13.96
C THR A 597 3.06 8.02 13.92
N VAL A 598 4.31 8.40 14.20
CA VAL A 598 4.79 9.80 14.07
C VAL A 598 4.84 10.23 12.60
N LEU A 599 5.32 9.37 11.70
CA LEU A 599 5.40 9.68 10.26
C LEU A 599 4.02 9.92 9.64
N GLU A 600 3.05 9.05 9.92
CA GLU A 600 1.65 9.20 9.51
C GLU A 600 1.07 10.52 10.04
N TRP A 601 1.40 10.91 11.28
CA TRP A 601 0.95 12.18 11.84
C TRP A 601 1.53 13.41 11.08
N PHE A 602 2.79 13.35 10.65
CA PHE A 602 3.36 14.41 9.82
C PHE A 602 2.64 14.53 8.47
N ALA A 603 2.54 13.41 7.75
CA ALA A 603 1.98 13.35 6.40
C ALA A 603 0.48 13.69 6.37
N ASP A 604 -0.30 13.14 7.30
CA ASP A 604 -1.76 13.21 7.23
C ASP A 604 -2.35 14.42 7.97
N LYS A 605 -1.61 15.00 8.93
CA LYS A 605 -2.16 16.04 9.82
C LYS A 605 -1.37 17.34 9.84
N TYR A 606 -0.05 17.28 10.04
CA TYR A 606 0.73 18.50 10.27
C TYR A 606 1.06 19.23 8.97
N ILE A 607 1.71 18.55 8.02
CA ILE A 607 2.19 19.15 6.76
C ILE A 607 1.03 19.74 5.94
N PRO A 608 -0.10 19.03 5.72
CA PRO A 608 -1.22 19.59 4.96
C PRO A 608 -1.85 20.83 5.60
N LYS A 609 -1.81 20.92 6.94
CA LYS A 609 -2.42 22.02 7.68
C LYS A 609 -1.53 23.26 7.75
N HIS A 610 -0.23 23.07 7.90
CA HIS A 610 0.72 24.17 8.16
C HIS A 610 1.52 24.60 6.94
N GLN A 611 1.67 23.73 5.93
CA GLN A 611 2.46 23.99 4.70
C GLN A 611 3.91 24.41 5.00
N MET A 612 4.48 23.89 6.08
CA MET A 612 5.84 24.18 6.52
C MET A 612 6.76 22.99 6.23
N SER A 613 8.01 23.27 5.86
CA SER A 613 9.08 22.25 5.68
C SER A 613 9.78 21.84 6.98
N TYR A 614 9.32 22.37 8.12
CA TYR A 614 9.88 22.08 9.44
C TYR A 614 8.84 22.26 10.56
N ILE A 615 9.17 21.76 11.76
CA ILE A 615 8.45 21.97 13.02
C ILE A 615 9.44 22.11 14.18
N LEU A 616 9.17 22.99 15.14
CA LEU A 616 9.95 23.04 16.38
C LEU A 616 9.68 21.77 17.21
N TYR A 617 10.73 21.18 17.78
CA TYR A 617 10.60 19.92 18.52
C TYR A 617 9.63 20.03 19.70
N ALA A 618 9.62 21.18 20.39
CA ALA A 618 8.68 21.45 21.49
C ALA A 618 7.22 21.51 21.02
N ASP A 619 6.96 22.13 19.86
CA ASP A 619 5.62 22.23 19.29
C ASP A 619 5.12 20.86 18.85
N MET A 620 5.99 20.08 18.19
CA MET A 620 5.73 18.67 17.85
C MET A 620 5.32 17.87 19.09
N GLN A 621 6.12 17.93 20.17
CA GLN A 621 5.87 17.18 21.39
C GLN A 621 4.54 17.55 22.05
N SER A 622 4.13 18.81 21.99
CA SER A 622 2.86 19.26 22.56
C SER A 622 1.64 18.86 21.72
N ALA A 623 1.79 18.86 20.39
CA ALA A 623 0.70 18.68 19.44
C ALA A 623 0.43 17.21 19.08
N ILE A 624 1.44 16.35 19.10
CA ILE A 624 1.36 15.00 18.53
C ILE A 624 0.27 14.12 19.17
N THR A 625 -0.33 13.26 18.35
CA THR A 625 -1.37 12.29 18.75
C THR A 625 -1.03 10.90 18.20
N PRO A 626 -1.19 9.81 18.96
CA PRO A 626 -1.81 9.71 20.29
C PRO A 626 -0.97 10.30 21.45
N LYS A 627 -1.61 10.60 22.58
CA LYS A 627 -0.96 11.24 23.76
C LYS A 627 0.25 10.47 24.29
N LYS A 628 0.34 9.14 24.07
CA LYS A 628 1.51 8.34 24.45
C LYS A 628 2.82 8.87 23.83
N LEU A 629 2.77 9.35 22.59
CA LEU A 629 3.91 9.88 21.84
C LEU A 629 4.43 11.21 22.40
N ARG A 630 3.71 11.86 23.32
CA ARG A 630 4.18 13.13 23.94
C ARG A 630 5.24 12.89 25.01
N LYS A 631 5.40 11.64 25.47
CA LYS A 631 6.46 11.26 26.40
C LYS A 631 7.82 11.42 25.70
N LYS A 632 8.74 12.12 26.36
CA LYS A 632 10.04 12.49 25.81
C LYS A 632 10.78 11.29 25.20
N GLU A 633 10.96 10.22 25.98
CA GLU A 633 11.70 9.02 25.56
C GLU A 633 11.07 8.34 24.32
N ILE A 634 9.74 8.27 24.26
CA ILE A 634 9.03 7.65 23.13
C ILE A 634 9.20 8.49 21.87
N LEU A 635 9.04 9.81 22.00
CA LEU A 635 9.18 10.72 20.86
C LEU A 635 10.60 10.77 20.34
N GLU A 636 11.59 10.79 21.23
CA GLU A 636 13.01 10.77 20.88
C GLU A 636 13.37 9.49 20.10
N ASN A 637 13.01 8.32 20.63
CA ASN A 637 13.22 7.04 19.93
C ASN A 637 12.53 7.01 18.55
N ALA A 638 11.31 7.53 18.47
CA ALA A 638 10.59 7.62 17.21
C ALA A 638 11.29 8.55 16.22
N THR A 639 11.72 9.75 16.64
CA THR A 639 12.44 10.68 15.76
C THR A 639 13.81 10.18 15.34
N ASP A 640 14.54 9.50 16.22
CA ASP A 640 15.84 8.89 15.90
C ASP A 640 15.66 7.80 14.82
N SER A 641 14.57 7.02 14.91
CA SER A 641 14.18 6.07 13.87
C SER A 641 13.84 6.78 12.56
N LEU A 642 13.05 7.86 12.57
CA LEU A 642 12.72 8.60 11.35
C LEU A 642 13.94 9.25 10.69
N GLU A 643 14.88 9.74 11.49
CA GLU A 643 16.12 10.37 11.03
C GLU A 643 17.09 9.35 10.42
N SER A 644 17.27 8.19 11.07
CA SER A 644 18.07 7.09 10.52
C SER A 644 17.52 6.51 9.21
N HIS A 645 16.23 6.71 8.93
CA HIS A 645 15.54 6.30 7.71
C HIS A 645 15.35 7.43 6.69
N TYR A 646 15.98 8.59 6.93
CA TYR A 646 16.01 9.74 6.04
C TYR A 646 14.67 10.43 5.78
N TYR A 647 13.67 10.25 6.65
CA TYR A 647 12.39 10.95 6.56
C TYR A 647 12.44 12.36 7.15
N ILE A 648 13.27 12.56 8.17
CA ILE A 648 13.46 13.85 8.85
C ILE A 648 14.94 14.07 9.16
N VAL A 649 15.29 15.30 9.53
CA VAL A 649 16.57 15.64 10.18
C VAL A 649 16.28 16.51 11.39
N VAL A 650 16.90 16.21 12.52
CA VAL A 650 16.69 16.91 13.78
C VAL A 650 17.96 17.68 14.17
N GLN A 651 17.94 18.99 14.00
CA GLN A 651 19.13 19.82 14.25
C GLN A 651 18.80 21.25 14.68
N GLY A 652 19.83 21.99 15.06
CA GLY A 652 19.74 23.41 15.43
C GLY A 652 19.42 23.68 16.90
N GLN A 653 19.49 24.96 17.27
CA GLN A 653 19.09 25.51 18.57
C GLN A 653 18.24 26.76 18.32
N PRO A 654 16.91 26.72 18.59
CA PRO A 654 16.16 25.62 19.22
C PRO A 654 16.07 24.35 18.36
N LYS A 655 15.96 23.18 19.01
CA LYS A 655 15.86 21.86 18.36
C LYS A 655 14.70 21.85 17.37
N THR A 656 15.00 21.68 16.09
CA THR A 656 14.04 21.77 14.98
C THR A 656 14.06 20.49 14.17
N VAL A 657 12.87 20.02 13.77
CA VAL A 657 12.68 18.85 12.91
C VAL A 657 12.38 19.35 11.50
N PHE A 658 13.27 19.06 10.56
CA PHE A 658 13.10 19.34 9.15
C PHE A 658 12.53 18.12 8.44
N PHE A 659 11.62 18.32 7.49
CA PHE A 659 10.98 17.24 6.72
C PHE A 659 11.69 17.01 5.39
N ASN A 660 11.83 15.73 5.01
CA ASN A 660 12.26 15.39 3.67
C ASN A 660 11.25 15.94 2.64
N PRO A 661 11.67 16.60 1.54
CA PRO A 661 10.79 17.16 0.52
C PRO A 661 9.79 16.15 -0.06
N ILE A 662 10.10 14.86 -0.04
CA ILE A 662 9.16 13.80 -0.46
C ILE A 662 7.89 13.70 0.39
N LEU A 663 7.91 14.26 1.61
CA LEU A 663 6.75 14.34 2.50
C LEU A 663 5.88 15.57 2.24
N LEU A 664 6.37 16.51 1.42
CA LEU A 664 5.65 17.73 1.06
C LEU A 664 4.82 17.49 -0.21
N PRO A 665 3.59 18.06 -0.29
CA PRO A 665 2.68 17.85 -1.41
C PRO A 665 3.11 18.54 -2.71
#